data_AF-A0A0H5RD44-F1
#
_entry.id   AF-A0A0H5RD44-F1
#
_cell.length_a   1.000
_cell.length_b   1.000
_cell.length_c   1.000
_cell.angle_alpha   90.00
_cell.angle_beta   90.00
_cell.angle_gamma   90.00
#
_symmetry.space_group_name_H-M   'P 1'
#
loop_
_entity.id
_entity.type
_entity.pdbx_description
1 polymer ?
#
loop_
_entity_poly.entity_id
_entity_poly.type
_entity_poly.pdbx_seq_one_letter_code
_entity_poly.pdbx_strand_id
1 'polypeptide(L)'
;LGIQQFVSAMNPRSINSDLLKCTGCRQVLNVIYRNIESFNSVNCSTAFHRIAVFGVAGEELHQLLPLVKKTSQLLDNDDGMLNYRTLSSIVWSIAKTYSNSAQQSVVDGLFRRTLKYISPITPSFDARGISQVMWSMAVFNCTDSELAQRLCDASSALLISKSFKAQELSMLIWSIATSRLSVSRDMLSLICTACKGSIRYFTGQGLAQVAWAVARLNFRDPTLMNAIASQIETVQADIQALASLVWAFSTLDLGTNAIYSKLSSLVLKADFTASSFQTLGQCIDGFSKWSNAEQVLTILYENVDDGAIAKMSLTELVHMISSVAQTDNISPRLPIALSQRVVQCLPDMDGEALGVSASALIRLSSKKIIKFTSDERKRIRSEVSKSVKVDAFHLNWRAIGYIELLIRKVCVRESRWSKKADVDELSVNLSERFRSLSDLIRSAAHARNTVPGKSLAAMRPRPTAGLKAGSHILILGNDPENHLQLCGKHHGRYLITHWNRSLSRFSSTTPSTWIDDDYFYDGCIIRFPYSIGEFAMLISLAASKLTSGSLVWIVGLPEEGVDGVAAKRALSPLFTEITPMISTDVVIIKATRAETTTAKSQFQDWITTTTLQFDSHGSRHWHVAPGMFANGGLDVMTASLLPLIQMPVKHRARVLDFGCGSGVISSFLLEKRPDLRITMVDCDAVAIHVAKVNVPNAHEYHIADGWPKTTASYRYHMIVSNPPFHSGQPDDFSIVQELIDGASCRLRSSGVLYIVSQEQIPIGRMFAISTSKYHSVHVMPSTDPRFVVWIATTSSSGDSTENDSHQAKRRKILQ
;
A
#
# COMPACT_ATOMS: atom_id res chain seq x y z
N LEU A 1 -14.34 43.95 49.03
CA LEU A 1 -14.68 43.95 50.47
C LEU A 1 -15.69 42.84 50.73
N GLY A 2 -15.38 41.93 51.65
CA GLY A 2 -16.36 41.11 52.36
C GLY A 2 -16.79 39.79 51.69
N ILE A 3 -15.98 38.75 51.87
CA ILE A 3 -16.30 37.49 52.59
C ILE A 3 -15.19 36.49 52.20
N GLN A 4 -14.07 36.55 52.92
CA GLN A 4 -13.24 35.37 53.16
C GLN A 4 -14.04 34.49 54.12
N GLN A 5 -14.94 33.67 53.59
CA GLN A 5 -15.42 32.52 54.34
C GLN A 5 -14.27 31.52 54.37
N PHE A 6 -13.82 31.18 55.58
CA PHE A 6 -13.09 29.95 55.84
C PHE A 6 -13.89 28.79 55.25
N VAL A 7 -13.57 28.40 54.00
CA VAL A 7 -14.08 27.15 53.43
C VAL A 7 -13.33 26.06 54.18
N SER A 8 -14.00 25.40 55.12
CA SER A 8 -13.50 24.13 55.63
C SER A 8 -13.22 23.24 54.43
N ALA A 9 -12.03 22.63 54.37
CA ALA A 9 -11.66 21.76 53.26
C ALA A 9 -12.76 20.71 53.08
N MET A 10 -13.56 20.87 52.02
CA MET A 10 -14.67 19.96 51.76
C MET A 10 -14.13 18.54 51.58
N ASN A 11 -14.80 17.57 52.18
CA ASN A 11 -14.44 16.17 52.04
C ASN A 11 -14.47 15.77 50.54
N PRO A 12 -13.42 15.12 49.99
CA PRO A 12 -13.37 14.64 48.61
C PRO A 12 -14.61 13.85 48.15
N ARG A 13 -15.27 13.12 49.07
CA ARG A 13 -16.54 12.41 48.76
C ARG A 13 -17.70 13.37 48.46
N SER A 14 -17.80 14.48 49.20
CA SER A 14 -18.82 15.51 48.97
C SER A 14 -18.61 16.18 47.62
N ILE A 15 -17.35 16.52 47.30
CA ILE A 15 -16.95 17.11 46.02
C ILE A 15 -17.37 16.20 44.86
N ASN A 16 -17.15 14.88 44.99
CA ASN A 16 -17.54 13.93 43.94
C ASN A 16 -19.06 13.89 43.74
N SER A 17 -19.84 13.97 44.81
CA SER A 17 -21.31 14.05 44.75
C SER A 17 -21.77 15.29 43.98
N ASP A 18 -21.14 16.44 44.23
CA ASP A 18 -21.46 17.69 43.55
C ASP A 18 -21.10 17.64 42.05
N LEU A 19 -19.94 17.08 41.69
CA LEU A 19 -19.55 16.85 40.30
C LEU A 19 -20.55 15.97 39.54
N LEU A 20 -21.08 14.93 40.19
CA LEU A 20 -22.07 14.02 39.62
C LEU A 20 -23.46 14.66 39.44
N LYS A 21 -23.80 15.68 40.25
CA LYS A 21 -25.06 16.43 40.15
C LYS A 21 -25.04 17.53 39.08
N CYS A 22 -23.87 17.98 38.65
CA CYS A 22 -23.73 19.05 37.66
C CYS A 22 -24.44 18.70 36.34
N THR A 23 -25.27 19.54 35.76
CA THR A 23 -26.00 19.28 34.50
C THR A 23 -25.36 19.92 33.26
N GLY A 24 -24.24 20.62 33.42
CA GLY A 24 -23.52 21.22 32.30
C GLY A 24 -22.09 21.64 32.65
N CYS A 25 -21.30 21.93 31.61
CA CYS A 25 -19.86 22.24 31.71
C CYS A 25 -19.55 23.40 32.67
N ARG A 26 -20.31 24.50 32.59
CA ARG A 26 -20.14 25.68 33.45
C ARG A 26 -20.26 25.35 34.95
N GLN A 27 -21.17 24.44 35.32
CA GLN A 27 -21.33 24.02 36.71
C GLN A 27 -20.13 23.18 37.18
N VAL A 28 -19.60 22.31 36.32
CA VAL A 28 -18.40 21.53 36.60
C VAL A 28 -17.18 22.44 36.80
N LEU A 29 -16.99 23.44 35.93
CA LEU A 29 -15.93 24.44 36.06
C LEU A 29 -16.02 25.21 37.38
N ASN A 30 -17.23 25.58 37.83
CA ASN A 30 -17.42 26.23 39.12
C ASN A 30 -17.03 25.33 40.31
N VAL A 31 -17.35 24.02 40.24
CA VAL A 31 -16.97 23.07 41.29
C VAL A 31 -15.45 22.88 41.33
N ILE A 32 -14.80 22.79 40.16
CA ILE A 32 -13.33 22.74 40.03
C ILE A 32 -12.72 23.98 40.69
N TYR A 33 -13.14 25.18 40.26
CA TYR A 33 -12.56 26.43 40.73
C TYR A 33 -12.63 26.60 42.25
N ARG A 34 -13.75 26.20 42.87
CA ARG A 34 -13.96 26.35 44.32
C ARG A 34 -13.19 25.35 45.18
N ASN A 35 -12.86 24.17 44.65
CA ASN A 35 -12.46 23.03 45.47
C ASN A 35 -11.16 22.35 45.00
N ILE A 36 -10.48 22.86 43.98
CA ILE A 36 -9.34 22.18 43.33
C ILE A 36 -8.24 21.74 44.30
N GLU A 37 -7.98 22.50 45.35
CA GLU A 37 -6.96 22.17 46.35
C GLU A 37 -7.29 20.89 47.12
N SER A 38 -8.58 20.60 47.34
CA SER A 38 -9.08 19.41 48.04
C SER A 38 -9.35 18.22 47.12
N PHE A 39 -9.08 18.33 45.81
CA PHE A 39 -9.31 17.23 44.88
C PHE A 39 -8.33 16.07 45.12
N ASN A 40 -8.87 14.86 45.10
CA ASN A 40 -8.11 13.62 44.92
C ASN A 40 -8.21 13.12 43.46
N SER A 41 -7.55 12.00 43.14
CA SER A 41 -7.49 11.43 41.81
C SER A 41 -8.85 10.98 41.27
N VAL A 42 -9.75 10.53 42.14
CA VAL A 42 -11.15 10.21 41.80
C VAL A 42 -11.92 11.47 41.40
N ASN A 43 -11.80 12.56 42.16
CA ASN A 43 -12.44 13.83 41.83
C ASN A 43 -11.93 14.36 40.48
N CYS A 44 -10.61 14.28 40.24
CA CYS A 44 -10.01 14.70 38.99
C CYS A 44 -10.58 13.90 37.80
N SER A 45 -10.61 12.56 37.94
CA SER A 45 -11.20 11.66 36.93
C SER A 45 -12.67 11.99 36.66
N THR A 46 -13.48 12.19 37.69
CA THR A 46 -14.90 12.54 37.53
C THR A 46 -15.08 13.90 36.86
N ALA A 47 -14.32 14.91 37.28
CA ALA A 47 -14.38 16.25 36.70
C ALA A 47 -14.02 16.22 35.21
N PHE A 48 -12.90 15.59 34.85
CA PHE A 48 -12.49 15.41 33.46
C PHE A 48 -13.56 14.68 32.64
N HIS A 49 -14.13 13.60 33.18
CA HIS A 49 -15.17 12.84 32.50
C HIS A 49 -16.41 13.69 32.22
N ARG A 50 -16.87 14.48 33.19
CA ARG A 50 -18.04 15.35 33.02
C ARG A 50 -17.78 16.45 31.99
N ILE A 51 -16.60 17.07 32.00
CA ILE A 51 -16.19 18.04 30.98
C ILE A 51 -16.19 17.40 29.58
N ALA A 52 -15.60 16.22 29.43
CA ALA A 52 -15.55 15.51 28.15
C ALA A 52 -16.92 15.03 27.64
N VAL A 53 -17.89 14.84 28.53
CA VAL A 53 -19.28 14.50 28.17
C VAL A 53 -20.09 15.74 27.79
N PHE A 54 -20.00 16.82 28.56
CA PHE A 54 -20.75 18.06 28.27
C PHE A 54 -20.15 18.89 27.13
N GLY A 55 -18.86 18.74 26.87
CA GLY A 55 -18.12 19.59 25.94
C GLY A 55 -17.74 20.93 26.57
N VAL A 56 -16.64 21.50 26.09
CA VAL A 56 -16.14 22.81 26.50
C VAL A 56 -15.73 23.58 25.24
N ALA A 57 -16.06 24.87 25.19
CA ALA A 57 -15.68 25.71 24.05
C ALA A 57 -14.15 25.84 23.98
N GLY A 58 -13.59 25.87 22.76
CA GLY A 58 -12.14 25.93 22.56
C GLY A 58 -11.47 27.11 23.28
N GLU A 59 -12.15 28.26 23.31
CA GLU A 59 -11.69 29.45 24.03
C GLU A 59 -11.66 29.26 25.55
N GLU A 60 -12.49 28.38 26.11
CA GLU A 60 -12.58 28.13 27.56
C GLU A 60 -11.64 27.01 28.04
N LEU A 61 -10.93 26.31 27.14
CA LEU A 61 -10.03 25.20 27.48
C LEU A 61 -8.93 25.59 28.50
N HIS A 62 -8.51 26.86 28.49
CA HIS A 62 -7.51 27.37 29.42
C HIS A 62 -7.98 27.32 30.89
N GLN A 63 -9.30 27.33 31.14
CA GLN A 63 -9.87 27.24 32.48
C GLN A 63 -9.65 25.86 33.14
N LEU A 64 -9.26 24.85 32.36
CA LEU A 64 -8.95 23.50 32.86
C LEU A 64 -7.50 23.35 33.32
N LEU A 65 -6.62 24.34 33.11
CA LEU A 65 -5.22 24.31 33.54
C LEU A 65 -5.02 23.95 35.03
N PRO A 66 -5.82 24.45 35.99
CA PRO A 66 -5.71 24.04 37.39
C PRO A 66 -5.97 22.55 37.59
N LEU A 67 -6.96 21.99 36.88
CA LEU A 67 -7.27 20.56 36.93
C LEU A 67 -6.15 19.70 36.36
N VAL A 68 -5.56 20.13 35.24
CA VAL A 68 -4.38 19.48 34.62
C VAL A 68 -3.20 19.46 35.60
N LYS A 69 -2.88 20.60 36.23
CA LYS A 69 -1.79 20.71 37.21
C LYS A 69 -2.04 19.84 38.44
N LYS A 70 -3.24 19.90 39.03
CA LYS A 70 -3.58 19.09 40.20
C LYS A 70 -3.50 17.59 39.92
N THR A 71 -4.00 17.16 38.76
CA THR A 71 -3.92 15.75 38.35
C THR A 71 -2.48 15.30 38.17
N SER A 72 -1.63 16.15 37.56
CA SER A 72 -0.20 15.87 37.43
C SER A 72 0.47 15.68 38.80
N GLN A 73 0.17 16.54 39.78
CA GLN A 73 0.72 16.42 41.14
C GLN A 73 0.26 15.15 41.86
N LEU A 74 -1.01 14.77 41.68
CA LEU A 74 -1.57 13.56 42.30
C LEU A 74 -1.01 12.28 41.69
N LEU A 75 -0.63 12.29 40.40
CA LEU A 75 0.12 11.20 39.80
C LEU A 75 1.50 11.08 40.45
N ASP A 76 2.21 12.19 40.61
CA ASP A 76 3.58 12.19 41.15
C ASP A 76 3.63 11.74 42.63
N ASN A 77 2.61 12.08 43.42
CA ASN A 77 2.59 11.81 44.86
C ASN A 77 1.81 10.55 45.27
N ASP A 78 1.12 9.88 44.33
CA ASP A 78 0.19 8.75 44.53
C ASP A 78 -0.69 8.86 45.79
N ASP A 79 -1.92 9.35 45.62
CA ASP A 79 -2.88 9.46 46.71
C ASP A 79 -3.51 8.13 47.16
N GLY A 80 -3.02 6.99 46.66
CA GLY A 80 -3.50 5.64 46.96
C GLY A 80 -4.86 5.31 46.35
N MET A 81 -5.41 6.20 45.52
CA MET A 81 -6.72 6.05 44.88
C MET A 81 -6.62 5.86 43.36
N LEU A 82 -5.39 5.84 42.82
CA LEU A 82 -5.11 5.57 41.41
C LEU A 82 -5.36 4.09 41.08
N ASN A 83 -6.26 3.84 40.14
CA ASN A 83 -6.55 2.51 39.62
C ASN A 83 -6.88 2.60 38.13
N TYR A 84 -7.07 1.45 37.48
CA TYR A 84 -7.30 1.44 36.04
C TYR A 84 -8.50 2.28 35.60
N ARG A 85 -9.58 2.36 36.41
CA ARG A 85 -10.79 3.12 36.05
C ARG A 85 -10.54 4.62 36.06
N THR A 86 -9.82 5.12 37.07
CA THR A 86 -9.49 6.55 37.15
C THR A 86 -8.52 6.93 36.05
N LEU A 87 -7.47 6.13 35.83
CA LEU A 87 -6.46 6.38 34.81
C LEU A 87 -7.04 6.30 33.38
N SER A 88 -7.81 5.27 33.04
CA SER A 88 -8.42 5.15 31.71
C SER A 88 -9.39 6.29 31.42
N SER A 89 -10.16 6.71 32.43
CA SER A 89 -11.10 7.82 32.33
C SER A 89 -10.39 9.16 32.13
N ILE A 90 -9.28 9.41 32.84
CA ILE A 90 -8.47 10.62 32.67
C ILE A 90 -7.93 10.68 31.24
N VAL A 91 -7.28 9.62 30.76
CA VAL A 91 -6.69 9.57 29.41
C VAL A 91 -7.75 9.77 28.34
N TRP A 92 -8.89 9.08 28.45
CA TRP A 92 -10.02 9.24 27.51
C TRP A 92 -10.60 10.64 27.52
N SER A 93 -10.75 11.24 28.70
CA SER A 93 -11.33 12.57 28.82
C SER A 93 -10.40 13.63 28.25
N ILE A 94 -9.09 13.51 28.50
CA ILE A 94 -8.06 14.38 27.90
C ILE A 94 -8.11 14.23 26.39
N ALA A 95 -8.09 12.98 25.89
CA ALA A 95 -8.10 12.74 24.46
C ALA A 95 -9.34 13.35 23.79
N LYS A 96 -10.53 13.07 24.33
CA LYS A 96 -11.79 13.59 23.79
C LYS A 96 -11.91 15.12 23.85
N THR A 97 -11.32 15.75 24.86
CA THR A 97 -11.43 17.21 25.05
C THR A 97 -10.44 17.99 24.18
N TYR A 98 -9.23 17.45 23.97
CA TYR A 98 -8.11 18.20 23.39
C TYR A 98 -7.68 17.76 21.98
N SER A 99 -8.21 16.66 21.43
CA SER A 99 -7.74 16.02 20.19
C SER A 99 -7.70 16.88 18.94
N ASN A 100 -8.44 17.99 18.90
CA ASN A 100 -8.49 18.93 17.78
C ASN A 100 -8.30 20.38 18.24
N SER A 101 -7.57 20.58 19.33
CA SER A 101 -7.36 21.91 19.93
C SER A 101 -5.92 22.37 19.75
N ALA A 102 -5.73 23.68 19.53
CA ALA A 102 -4.39 24.30 19.53
C ALA A 102 -3.63 24.12 20.87
N GLN A 103 -4.35 23.71 21.93
CA GLN A 103 -3.81 23.49 23.28
C GLN A 103 -3.46 22.02 23.56
N GLN A 104 -3.45 21.13 22.55
CA GLN A 104 -3.08 19.72 22.74
C GLN A 104 -1.67 19.56 23.36
N SER A 105 -0.72 20.43 23.02
CA SER A 105 0.63 20.43 23.58
C SER A 105 0.67 20.64 25.10
N VAL A 106 -0.34 21.31 25.67
CA VAL A 106 -0.47 21.59 27.10
C VAL A 106 -0.71 20.31 27.91
N VAL A 107 -1.42 19.34 27.31
CA VAL A 107 -1.82 18.10 27.98
C VAL A 107 -0.99 16.89 27.56
N ASP A 108 -0.12 17.01 26.54
CA ASP A 108 0.72 15.89 26.07
C ASP A 108 1.61 15.32 27.19
N GLY A 109 2.15 16.19 28.05
CA GLY A 109 2.93 15.78 29.22
C GLY A 109 2.11 14.97 30.23
N LEU A 110 0.89 15.42 30.55
CA LEU A 110 -0.01 14.70 31.46
C LEU A 110 -0.46 13.37 30.85
N PHE A 111 -0.77 13.37 29.55
CA PHE A 111 -1.17 12.18 28.80
C PHE A 111 -0.09 11.10 28.85
N ARG A 112 1.14 11.42 28.43
CA ARG A 112 2.27 10.49 28.46
C ARG A 112 2.59 10.01 29.87
N ARG A 113 2.49 10.89 30.88
CA ARG A 113 2.69 10.49 32.28
C ARG A 113 1.64 9.49 32.71
N THR A 114 0.37 9.73 32.41
CA THR A 114 -0.72 8.82 32.76
C THR A 114 -0.54 7.44 32.11
N LEU A 115 -0.08 7.38 30.85
CA LEU A 115 0.22 6.11 30.17
C LEU A 115 1.34 5.30 30.87
N LYS A 116 2.36 5.97 31.43
CA LYS A 116 3.41 5.28 32.20
C LYS A 116 2.87 4.57 33.44
N TYR A 117 1.86 5.15 34.11
CA TYR A 117 1.18 4.50 35.24
C TYR A 117 0.27 3.35 34.77
N ILE A 118 -0.29 3.42 33.57
CA ILE A 118 -1.17 2.38 33.01
C ILE A 118 -0.38 1.12 32.61
N SER A 119 0.81 1.27 32.04
CA SER A 119 1.62 0.16 31.52
C SER A 119 1.83 -1.02 32.50
N PRO A 120 2.20 -0.81 33.78
CA PRO A 120 2.39 -1.93 34.72
C PRO A 120 1.09 -2.61 35.18
N ILE A 121 -0.05 -1.89 35.18
CA ILE A 121 -1.32 -2.41 35.72
C ILE A 121 -2.28 -2.90 34.62
N THR A 122 -1.87 -2.91 33.36
CA THR A 122 -2.70 -3.31 32.20
C THR A 122 -3.43 -4.65 32.39
N PRO A 123 -2.84 -5.71 32.99
CA PRO A 123 -3.55 -6.97 33.23
C PRO A 123 -4.81 -6.88 34.12
N SER A 124 -4.97 -5.79 34.88
CA SER A 124 -6.12 -5.55 35.76
C SER A 124 -7.31 -4.85 35.08
N PHE A 125 -7.17 -4.48 33.82
CA PHE A 125 -8.15 -3.66 33.11
C PHE A 125 -9.40 -4.46 32.72
N ASP A 126 -10.55 -3.81 32.78
CA ASP A 126 -11.77 -4.29 32.12
C ASP A 126 -11.84 -3.84 30.64
N ALA A 127 -12.83 -4.36 29.91
CA ALA A 127 -13.05 -4.06 28.50
C ALA A 127 -13.18 -2.55 28.23
N ARG A 128 -13.89 -1.83 29.12
CA ARG A 128 -14.03 -0.37 29.03
C ARG A 128 -12.69 0.33 29.16
N GLY A 129 -11.88 -0.04 30.16
CA GLY A 129 -10.57 0.56 30.40
C GLY A 129 -9.66 0.41 29.18
N ILE A 130 -9.58 -0.79 28.61
CA ILE A 130 -8.75 -1.07 27.43
C ILE A 130 -9.21 -0.25 26.23
N SER A 131 -10.51 -0.30 25.90
CA SER A 131 -11.05 0.46 24.76
C SER A 131 -10.83 1.96 24.90
N GLN A 132 -10.94 2.51 26.12
CA GLN A 132 -10.67 3.92 26.40
C GLN A 132 -9.21 4.29 26.16
N VAL A 133 -8.26 3.51 26.67
CA VAL A 133 -6.83 3.78 26.50
C VAL A 133 -6.42 3.63 25.04
N MET A 134 -6.79 2.54 24.37
CA MET A 134 -6.44 2.32 22.96
C MET A 134 -7.02 3.39 22.05
N TRP A 135 -8.29 3.77 22.24
CA TRP A 135 -8.90 4.88 21.48
C TRP A 135 -8.13 6.19 21.68
N SER A 136 -7.75 6.48 22.93
CA SER A 136 -7.04 7.71 23.25
C SER A 136 -5.64 7.75 22.63
N MET A 137 -4.93 6.63 22.65
CA MET A 137 -3.63 6.49 21.97
C MET A 137 -3.76 6.73 20.48
N ALA A 138 -4.80 6.18 19.84
CA ALA A 138 -5.05 6.35 18.41
C ALA A 138 -5.29 7.83 18.05
N VAL A 139 -6.13 8.52 18.83
CA VAL A 139 -6.46 9.93 18.61
C VAL A 139 -5.25 10.85 18.80
N PHE A 140 -4.38 10.55 19.77
CA PHE A 140 -3.16 11.32 20.02
C PHE A 140 -1.98 10.89 19.12
N ASN A 141 -2.21 9.95 18.19
CA ASN A 141 -1.16 9.36 17.35
C ASN A 141 0.05 8.87 18.17
N CYS A 142 -0.21 8.25 19.32
CA CYS A 142 0.81 7.75 20.23
C CYS A 142 1.31 6.38 19.76
N THR A 143 2.64 6.22 19.63
CA THR A 143 3.29 5.03 19.07
C THR A 143 4.00 4.16 20.12
N ASP A 144 3.50 4.11 21.36
CA ASP A 144 4.04 3.23 22.40
C ASP A 144 3.71 1.76 22.08
N SER A 145 4.65 1.08 21.42
CA SER A 145 4.48 -0.30 20.93
C SER A 145 4.38 -1.33 22.06
N GLU A 146 5.07 -1.12 23.18
CA GLU A 146 5.04 -2.05 24.31
C GLU A 146 3.68 -2.01 25.01
N LEU A 147 3.18 -0.81 25.32
CA LEU A 147 1.86 -0.65 25.92
C LEU A 147 0.76 -1.16 24.98
N ALA A 148 0.87 -0.86 23.68
CA ALA A 148 -0.09 -1.33 22.69
C ALA A 148 -0.15 -2.87 22.63
N GLN A 149 0.99 -3.56 22.68
CA GLN A 149 1.02 -5.02 22.70
C GLN A 149 0.36 -5.57 23.98
N ARG A 150 0.69 -5.02 25.15
CA ARG A 150 0.06 -5.42 26.42
C ARG A 150 -1.47 -5.25 26.41
N LEU A 151 -1.96 -4.16 25.83
CA LEU A 151 -3.39 -3.91 25.66
C LEU A 151 -4.04 -4.89 24.68
N CYS A 152 -3.34 -5.29 23.62
CA CYS A 152 -3.82 -6.30 22.67
C CYS A 152 -3.91 -7.70 23.31
N ASP A 153 -2.91 -8.07 24.12
CA ASP A 153 -2.89 -9.35 24.84
C ASP A 153 -4.04 -9.40 25.87
N ALA A 154 -4.24 -8.33 26.64
CA ALA A 154 -5.35 -8.20 27.58
C ALA A 154 -6.73 -8.22 26.87
N SER A 155 -6.82 -7.57 25.70
CA SER A 155 -8.04 -7.60 24.87
C SER A 155 -8.40 -9.02 24.44
N SER A 156 -7.41 -9.82 24.03
CA SER A 156 -7.63 -11.17 23.53
C SER A 156 -8.29 -12.07 24.58
N ALA A 157 -7.83 -12.01 25.83
CA ALA A 157 -8.44 -12.76 26.94
C ALA A 157 -9.90 -12.35 27.17
N LEU A 158 -10.20 -11.04 27.16
CA LEU A 158 -11.53 -10.50 27.42
C LEU A 158 -12.52 -10.71 26.26
N LEU A 159 -12.03 -10.80 25.03
CA LEU A 159 -12.82 -11.17 23.84
C LEU A 159 -13.29 -12.62 23.95
N ILE A 160 -12.42 -13.52 24.41
CA ILE A 160 -12.75 -14.94 24.62
C ILE A 160 -13.80 -15.09 25.73
N SER A 161 -13.70 -14.32 26.81
CA SER A 161 -14.68 -14.31 27.90
C SER A 161 -15.97 -13.53 27.60
N LYS A 162 -16.12 -12.99 26.37
CA LYS A 162 -17.29 -12.21 25.92
C LYS A 162 -17.62 -11.02 26.84
N SER A 163 -16.60 -10.37 27.38
CA SER A 163 -16.78 -9.30 28.37
C SER A 163 -17.03 -7.91 27.76
N PHE A 164 -16.78 -7.75 26.46
CA PHE A 164 -16.95 -6.48 25.75
C PHE A 164 -18.42 -6.18 25.40
N LYS A 165 -18.82 -4.92 25.56
CA LYS A 165 -20.07 -4.34 25.05
C LYS A 165 -19.89 -3.76 23.65
N ALA A 166 -21.00 -3.52 22.94
CA ALA A 166 -20.99 -2.99 21.57
C ALA A 166 -20.17 -1.70 21.41
N GLN A 167 -20.32 -0.73 22.31
CA GLN A 167 -19.55 0.51 22.29
C GLN A 167 -18.04 0.28 22.49
N GLU A 168 -17.68 -0.65 23.37
CA GLU A 168 -16.28 -0.96 23.67
C GLU A 168 -15.61 -1.67 22.48
N LEU A 169 -16.35 -2.55 21.80
CA LEU A 169 -15.91 -3.21 20.55
C LEU A 169 -15.72 -2.22 19.40
N SER A 170 -16.65 -1.27 19.21
CA SER A 170 -16.52 -0.27 18.14
C SER A 170 -15.29 0.62 18.37
N MET A 171 -15.07 1.05 19.61
CA MET A 171 -13.88 1.81 20.00
C MET A 171 -12.58 1.01 19.81
N LEU A 172 -12.57 -0.26 20.21
CA LEU A 172 -11.41 -1.14 20.09
C LEU A 172 -10.99 -1.30 18.63
N ILE A 173 -11.89 -1.77 17.77
CA ILE A 173 -11.55 -2.04 16.36
C ILE A 173 -11.21 -0.75 15.60
N TRP A 174 -11.91 0.34 15.89
CA TRP A 174 -11.61 1.64 15.31
C TRP A 174 -10.22 2.12 15.71
N SER A 175 -9.84 1.96 16.99
CA SER A 175 -8.51 2.35 17.47
C SER A 175 -7.38 1.58 16.78
N ILE A 176 -7.60 0.28 16.51
CA ILE A 176 -6.67 -0.56 15.77
C ILE A 176 -6.54 -0.10 14.33
N ALA A 177 -7.65 0.21 13.65
CA ALA A 177 -7.65 0.66 12.26
C ALA A 177 -7.06 2.08 12.07
N THR A 178 -7.23 2.95 13.07
CA THR A 178 -6.68 4.31 13.05
C THR A 178 -5.20 4.33 13.39
N SER A 179 -4.78 3.49 14.34
CA SER A 179 -3.38 3.39 14.75
C SER A 179 -2.55 2.60 13.74
N ARG A 180 -1.24 2.88 13.64
CA ARG A 180 -0.31 2.05 12.84
C ARG A 180 0.09 0.74 13.55
N LEU A 181 -0.82 0.19 14.36
CA LEU A 181 -0.55 -0.98 15.19
C LEU A 181 -0.75 -2.25 14.36
N SER A 182 0.27 -3.09 14.33
CA SER A 182 0.23 -4.42 13.72
C SER A 182 -0.49 -5.39 14.66
N VAL A 183 -1.75 -5.70 14.34
CA VAL A 183 -2.55 -6.69 15.06
C VAL A 183 -2.67 -7.97 14.24
N SER A 184 -2.62 -9.13 14.89
CA SER A 184 -2.76 -10.43 14.21
C SER A 184 -4.15 -10.60 13.60
N ARG A 185 -4.23 -11.35 12.49
CA ARG A 185 -5.53 -11.69 11.87
C ARG A 185 -6.44 -12.49 12.81
N ASP A 186 -5.86 -13.29 13.71
CA ASP A 186 -6.62 -14.07 14.68
C ASP A 186 -7.34 -13.16 15.68
N MET A 187 -6.66 -12.12 16.18
CA MET A 187 -7.28 -11.11 17.05
C MET A 187 -8.37 -10.33 16.30
N LEU A 188 -8.14 -9.94 15.04
CA LEU A 188 -9.18 -9.30 14.21
C LEU A 188 -10.40 -10.22 14.03
N SER A 189 -10.18 -11.52 13.81
CA SER A 189 -11.25 -12.53 13.71
C SER A 189 -12.02 -12.67 15.03
N LEU A 190 -11.35 -12.64 16.18
CA LEU A 190 -12.00 -12.65 17.50
C LEU A 190 -12.86 -11.41 17.71
N ILE A 191 -12.35 -10.22 17.37
CA ILE A 191 -13.11 -8.96 17.44
C ILE A 191 -14.33 -9.02 16.53
N CYS A 192 -14.17 -9.43 15.27
CA CYS A 192 -15.28 -9.55 14.32
C CYS A 192 -16.36 -10.54 14.81
N THR A 193 -15.93 -11.66 15.40
CA THR A 193 -16.84 -12.63 16.03
C THR A 193 -17.59 -12.02 17.22
N ALA A 194 -16.92 -11.28 18.08
CA ALA A 194 -17.54 -10.58 19.21
C ALA A 194 -18.53 -9.50 18.76
N CYS A 195 -18.18 -8.71 17.73
CA CYS A 195 -19.06 -7.73 17.09
C CYS A 195 -20.33 -8.39 16.56
N LYS A 196 -20.18 -9.50 15.83
CA LYS A 196 -21.30 -10.27 15.29
C LYS A 196 -22.21 -10.82 16.39
N GLY A 197 -21.63 -11.34 17.49
CA GLY A 197 -22.39 -11.86 18.63
C GLY A 197 -23.21 -10.81 19.38
N SER A 198 -22.84 -9.53 19.27
CA SER A 198 -23.49 -8.40 19.94
C SER A 198 -24.13 -7.39 18.98
N ILE A 199 -24.30 -7.77 17.71
CA ILE A 199 -24.65 -6.86 16.60
C ILE A 199 -25.92 -6.02 16.85
N ARG A 200 -26.93 -6.61 17.51
CA ARG A 200 -28.21 -5.97 17.86
C ARG A 200 -28.12 -4.86 18.89
N TYR A 201 -26.98 -4.72 19.57
CA TYR A 201 -26.76 -3.70 20.60
C TYR A 201 -25.93 -2.51 20.09
N PHE A 202 -25.50 -2.54 18.83
CA PHE A 202 -24.76 -1.43 18.24
C PHE A 202 -25.72 -0.30 17.83
N THR A 203 -25.25 0.94 18.00
CA THR A 203 -25.87 2.12 17.39
C THR A 203 -25.51 2.19 15.90
N GLY A 204 -26.21 3.02 15.12
CA GLY A 204 -25.85 3.26 13.71
C GLY A 204 -24.39 3.71 13.55
N GLN A 205 -23.92 4.61 14.42
CA GLN A 205 -22.52 5.05 14.45
C GLN A 205 -21.57 3.91 14.83
N GLY A 206 -21.94 3.05 15.78
CA GLY A 206 -21.15 1.89 16.18
C GLY A 206 -20.98 0.88 15.03
N LEU A 207 -22.06 0.57 14.31
CA LEU A 207 -22.01 -0.29 13.12
C LEU A 207 -21.10 0.31 12.04
N ALA A 208 -21.22 1.61 11.78
CA ALA A 208 -20.39 2.32 10.82
C ALA A 208 -18.89 2.30 11.20
N GLN A 209 -18.56 2.50 12.48
CA GLN A 209 -17.17 2.41 12.95
C GLN A 209 -16.57 1.02 12.73
N VAL A 210 -17.33 -0.04 13.01
CA VAL A 210 -16.88 -1.43 12.80
C VAL A 210 -16.64 -1.68 11.30
N ALA A 211 -17.62 -1.34 10.45
CA ALA A 211 -17.52 -1.51 9.00
C ALA A 211 -16.33 -0.74 8.39
N TRP A 212 -16.17 0.53 8.79
CA TRP A 212 -15.05 1.36 8.36
C TRP A 212 -13.71 0.78 8.78
N ALA A 213 -13.61 0.29 10.02
CA ALA A 213 -12.37 -0.26 10.56
C ALA A 213 -11.93 -1.51 9.80
N VAL A 214 -12.84 -2.47 9.54
CA VAL A 214 -12.50 -3.68 8.77
C VAL A 214 -12.14 -3.36 7.32
N ALA A 215 -12.81 -2.37 6.70
CA ALA A 215 -12.49 -1.91 5.36
C ALA A 215 -11.10 -1.27 5.29
N ARG A 216 -10.77 -0.38 6.23
CA ARG A 216 -9.46 0.27 6.32
C ARG A 216 -8.32 -0.72 6.58
N LEU A 217 -8.58 -1.75 7.38
CA LEU A 217 -7.63 -2.84 7.64
C LEU A 217 -7.55 -3.86 6.49
N ASN A 218 -8.34 -3.68 5.42
CA ASN A 218 -8.49 -4.64 4.32
C ASN A 218 -8.79 -6.07 4.83
N PHE A 219 -9.58 -6.17 5.90
CA PHE A 219 -9.98 -7.44 6.51
C PHE A 219 -11.37 -7.82 6.02
N ARG A 220 -11.44 -8.80 5.12
CA ARG A 220 -12.70 -9.27 4.52
C ARG A 220 -13.37 -10.32 5.41
N ASP A 221 -14.46 -9.93 6.08
CA ASP A 221 -15.40 -10.83 6.76
C ASP A 221 -16.83 -10.64 6.20
N PRO A 222 -17.22 -11.41 5.16
CA PRO A 222 -18.55 -11.33 4.58
C PRO A 222 -19.68 -11.59 5.59
N THR A 223 -19.43 -12.40 6.61
CA THR A 223 -20.47 -12.79 7.57
C THR A 223 -20.79 -11.67 8.56
N LEU A 224 -19.77 -10.93 9.01
CA LEU A 224 -19.94 -9.72 9.80
C LEU A 224 -20.61 -8.62 8.97
N MET A 225 -20.15 -8.39 7.74
CA MET A 225 -20.71 -7.35 6.88
C MET A 225 -22.19 -7.59 6.56
N ASN A 226 -22.58 -8.85 6.33
CA ASN A 226 -24.00 -9.20 6.18
C ASN A 226 -24.80 -8.96 7.48
N ALA A 227 -24.24 -9.28 8.65
CA ALA A 227 -24.90 -9.01 9.93
C ALA A 227 -25.09 -7.51 10.18
N ILE A 228 -24.09 -6.69 9.82
CA ILE A 228 -24.19 -5.22 9.82
C ILE A 228 -25.34 -4.80 8.89
N ALA A 229 -25.36 -5.27 7.64
CA ALA A 229 -26.39 -4.92 6.67
C ALA A 229 -27.83 -5.23 7.15
N SER A 230 -28.01 -6.35 7.86
CA SER A 230 -29.31 -6.72 8.45
C SER A 230 -29.76 -5.75 9.56
N GLN A 231 -28.84 -5.21 10.36
CA GLN A 231 -29.17 -4.31 11.47
C GLN A 231 -29.36 -2.83 11.07
N ILE A 232 -28.88 -2.41 9.90
CA ILE A 232 -28.94 -0.99 9.47
C ILE A 232 -30.38 -0.42 9.47
N GLU A 233 -31.40 -1.24 9.20
CA GLU A 233 -32.81 -0.78 9.17
C GLU A 233 -33.40 -0.52 10.56
N THR A 234 -32.90 -1.23 11.56
CA THR A 234 -33.45 -1.19 12.92
C THR A 234 -32.82 -0.10 13.77
N VAL A 235 -31.76 0.54 13.27
CA VAL A 235 -31.03 1.59 13.98
C VAL A 235 -31.09 2.89 13.21
N GLN A 236 -31.32 3.99 13.93
CA GLN A 236 -31.18 5.31 13.34
C GLN A 236 -29.68 5.57 13.09
N ALA A 237 -29.34 5.92 11.85
CA ALA A 237 -28.00 6.31 11.44
C ALA A 237 -28.05 7.70 10.81
N ASP A 238 -27.14 8.57 11.22
CA ASP A 238 -26.95 9.86 10.57
C ASP A 238 -26.22 9.68 9.22
N ILE A 239 -26.16 10.77 8.46
CA ILE A 239 -25.53 10.75 7.14
C ILE A 239 -24.03 10.39 7.21
N GLN A 240 -23.33 10.71 8.31
CA GLN A 240 -21.92 10.36 8.49
C GLN A 240 -21.73 8.85 8.66
N ALA A 241 -22.58 8.20 9.46
CA ALA A 241 -22.58 6.76 9.64
C ALA A 241 -22.96 6.04 8.33
N LEU A 242 -23.98 6.53 7.61
CA LEU A 242 -24.38 5.98 6.33
C LEU A 242 -23.26 6.08 5.28
N ALA A 243 -22.57 7.23 5.20
CA ALA A 243 -21.44 7.41 4.28
C ALA A 243 -20.29 6.43 4.56
N SER A 244 -19.96 6.23 5.84
CA SER A 244 -18.93 5.27 6.26
C SER A 244 -19.29 3.84 5.89
N LEU A 245 -20.57 3.46 6.03
CA LEU A 245 -21.08 2.15 5.64
C LEU A 245 -20.98 1.96 4.12
N VAL A 246 -21.50 2.91 3.34
CA VAL A 246 -21.45 2.89 1.86
C VAL A 246 -20.01 2.74 1.37
N TRP A 247 -19.08 3.53 1.92
CA TRP A 247 -17.66 3.45 1.60
C TRP A 247 -17.07 2.08 1.95
N ALA A 248 -17.36 1.55 3.14
CA ALA A 248 -16.84 0.27 3.61
C ALA A 248 -17.28 -0.91 2.75
N PHE A 249 -18.58 -1.00 2.41
CA PHE A 249 -19.10 -2.05 1.53
C PHE A 249 -18.47 -1.99 0.13
N SER A 250 -18.26 -0.79 -0.39
CA SER A 250 -17.63 -0.59 -1.70
C SER A 250 -16.14 -0.96 -1.69
N THR A 251 -15.43 -0.63 -0.62
CA THR A 251 -13.97 -0.83 -0.51
C THR A 251 -13.64 -2.30 -0.37
N LEU A 252 -14.46 -3.04 0.40
CA LEU A 252 -14.28 -4.48 0.58
C LEU A 252 -14.83 -5.30 -0.59
N ASP A 253 -15.55 -4.70 -1.54
CA ASP A 253 -16.27 -5.40 -2.62
C ASP A 253 -17.24 -6.46 -2.07
N LEU A 254 -18.02 -6.07 -1.06
CA LEU A 254 -19.00 -6.94 -0.38
C LEU A 254 -20.43 -6.39 -0.47
N GLY A 255 -20.65 -5.29 -1.19
CA GLY A 255 -21.96 -4.72 -1.40
C GLY A 255 -22.76 -5.49 -2.46
N THR A 256 -23.93 -5.99 -2.09
CA THR A 256 -24.90 -6.56 -3.05
C THR A 256 -25.89 -5.50 -3.50
N ASN A 257 -26.58 -5.73 -4.63
CA ASN A 257 -27.64 -4.83 -5.10
C ASN A 257 -28.71 -4.56 -4.02
N ALA A 258 -29.05 -5.55 -3.21
CA ALA A 258 -30.00 -5.39 -2.11
C ALA A 258 -29.47 -4.45 -1.01
N ILE A 259 -28.20 -4.60 -0.62
CA ILE A 259 -27.55 -3.74 0.39
C ILE A 259 -27.46 -2.30 -0.12
N TYR A 260 -27.02 -2.09 -1.36
CA TYR A 260 -26.92 -0.75 -1.93
C TYR A 260 -28.28 -0.09 -2.13
N SER A 261 -29.29 -0.83 -2.59
CA SER A 261 -30.66 -0.31 -2.68
C SER A 261 -31.18 0.16 -1.32
N LYS A 262 -30.87 -0.59 -0.27
CA LYS A 262 -31.24 -0.26 1.11
C LYS A 262 -30.51 0.99 1.61
N LEU A 263 -29.19 1.03 1.49
CA LEU A 263 -28.38 2.20 1.86
C LEU A 263 -28.81 3.45 1.08
N SER A 264 -29.07 3.31 -0.21
CA SER A 264 -29.59 4.38 -1.07
C SER A 264 -30.89 4.95 -0.51
N SER A 265 -31.86 4.10 -0.15
CA SER A 265 -33.13 4.56 0.42
C SER A 265 -33.00 5.32 1.74
N LEU A 266 -31.99 4.99 2.56
CA LEU A 266 -31.71 5.67 3.83
C LEU A 266 -31.02 7.01 3.61
N VAL A 267 -30.03 7.05 2.71
CA VAL A 267 -29.32 8.28 2.34
C VAL A 267 -30.28 9.29 1.70
N LEU A 268 -31.21 8.82 0.86
CA LEU A 268 -32.24 9.66 0.25
C LEU A 268 -33.20 10.31 1.26
N LYS A 269 -33.30 9.76 2.48
CA LYS A 269 -34.15 10.29 3.57
C LYS A 269 -33.36 11.07 4.63
N ALA A 270 -32.03 11.13 4.49
CA ALA A 270 -31.18 11.75 5.49
C ALA A 270 -31.23 13.28 5.39
N ASP A 271 -30.96 13.95 6.51
CA ASP A 271 -30.78 15.39 6.56
C ASP A 271 -29.33 15.76 6.22
N PHE A 272 -29.15 16.59 5.19
CA PHE A 272 -27.85 17.04 4.70
C PHE A 272 -27.41 18.40 5.27
N THR A 273 -28.26 19.09 6.03
CA THR A 273 -28.01 20.48 6.51
C THR A 273 -26.74 20.63 7.34
N ALA A 274 -26.34 19.59 8.08
CA ALA A 274 -25.12 19.55 8.90
C ALA A 274 -24.02 18.62 8.33
N SER A 275 -24.14 18.18 7.07
CA SER A 275 -23.21 17.22 6.48
C SER A 275 -21.87 17.87 6.11
N SER A 276 -20.75 17.18 6.41
CA SER A 276 -19.43 17.60 5.94
C SER A 276 -19.21 17.21 4.48
N PHE A 277 -18.34 17.93 3.76
CA PHE A 277 -17.99 17.55 2.38
C PHE A 277 -17.30 16.18 2.32
N GLN A 278 -16.54 15.82 3.36
CA GLN A 278 -15.97 14.48 3.49
C GLN A 278 -17.06 13.41 3.50
N THR A 279 -18.16 13.65 4.23
CA THR A 279 -19.31 12.73 4.28
C THR A 279 -19.95 12.56 2.91
N LEU A 280 -20.24 13.66 2.21
CA LEU A 280 -20.80 13.63 0.86
C LEU A 280 -19.86 12.92 -0.13
N GLY A 281 -18.55 13.19 -0.05
CA GLY A 281 -17.52 12.57 -0.86
C GLY A 281 -17.45 11.05 -0.72
N GLN A 282 -17.58 10.54 0.51
CA GLN A 282 -17.61 9.10 0.80
C GLN A 282 -18.87 8.42 0.24
N CYS A 283 -20.04 9.06 0.36
CA CYS A 283 -21.27 8.55 -0.25
C CYS A 283 -21.13 8.45 -1.77
N ILE A 284 -20.66 9.52 -2.41
CA ILE A 284 -20.49 9.58 -3.87
C ILE A 284 -19.49 8.51 -4.32
N ASP A 285 -18.34 8.37 -3.67
CA ASP A 285 -17.35 7.33 -4.00
C ASP A 285 -17.94 5.92 -3.88
N GLY A 286 -18.60 5.61 -2.76
CA GLY A 286 -19.08 4.25 -2.53
C GLY A 286 -20.28 3.88 -3.41
N PHE A 287 -21.17 4.82 -3.73
CA PHE A 287 -22.26 4.58 -4.67
C PHE A 287 -21.82 4.60 -6.13
N SER A 288 -20.71 5.27 -6.47
CA SER A 288 -20.21 5.31 -7.86
C SER A 288 -19.93 3.94 -8.46
N LYS A 289 -19.62 2.97 -7.60
CA LYS A 289 -19.29 1.58 -7.97
C LYS A 289 -20.54 0.71 -8.13
N TRP A 290 -21.73 1.24 -7.83
CA TRP A 290 -23.00 0.55 -7.95
C TRP A 290 -23.76 0.98 -9.21
N SER A 291 -24.14 0.02 -10.05
CA SER A 291 -24.71 0.29 -11.38
C SER A 291 -26.03 1.09 -11.36
N ASN A 292 -26.81 0.98 -10.27
CA ASN A 292 -28.15 1.58 -10.17
C ASN A 292 -28.17 2.84 -9.26
N ALA A 293 -27.02 3.49 -9.11
CA ALA A 293 -26.83 4.61 -8.19
C ALA A 293 -27.35 5.97 -8.71
N GLU A 294 -27.89 6.05 -9.92
CA GLU A 294 -28.21 7.31 -10.60
C GLU A 294 -29.08 8.26 -9.75
N GLN A 295 -30.14 7.75 -9.13
CA GLN A 295 -31.06 8.55 -8.31
C GLN A 295 -30.37 9.13 -7.07
N VAL A 296 -29.64 8.30 -6.31
CA VAL A 296 -28.97 8.75 -5.08
C VAL A 296 -27.81 9.68 -5.39
N LEU A 297 -27.05 9.41 -6.45
CA LEU A 297 -25.98 10.28 -6.90
C LEU A 297 -26.51 11.66 -7.32
N THR A 298 -27.63 11.71 -8.05
CA THR A 298 -28.26 12.98 -8.45
C THR A 298 -28.57 13.86 -7.25
N ILE A 299 -29.21 13.29 -6.21
CA ILE A 299 -29.54 14.04 -4.99
C ILE A 299 -28.29 14.45 -4.22
N LEU A 300 -27.29 13.56 -4.10
CA LEU A 300 -26.01 13.91 -3.49
C LEU A 300 -25.31 15.07 -4.23
N TYR A 301 -25.43 15.13 -5.55
CA TYR A 301 -24.85 16.21 -6.38
C TYR A 301 -25.64 17.53 -6.28
N GLU A 302 -26.95 17.49 -6.14
CA GLU A 302 -27.80 18.67 -5.95
C GLU A 302 -27.52 19.36 -4.60
N ASN A 303 -27.18 18.59 -3.57
CA ASN A 303 -26.84 19.12 -2.25
C ASN A 303 -25.44 19.77 -2.18
N VAL A 304 -24.64 19.75 -3.25
CA VAL A 304 -23.36 20.45 -3.33
C VAL A 304 -23.49 21.68 -4.22
N ASP A 305 -23.78 22.85 -3.63
CA ASP A 305 -23.91 24.12 -4.37
C ASP A 305 -22.56 24.82 -4.61
N ASP A 306 -22.56 25.83 -5.50
CA ASP A 306 -21.34 26.56 -5.88
C ASP A 306 -20.73 27.36 -4.71
N GLY A 307 -21.56 27.84 -3.78
CA GLY A 307 -21.11 28.52 -2.57
C GLY A 307 -20.42 27.56 -1.59
N ALA A 308 -20.90 26.32 -1.54
CA ALA A 308 -20.32 25.22 -0.79
C ALA A 308 -18.96 24.83 -1.38
N ILE A 309 -18.87 24.68 -2.72
CA ILE A 309 -17.60 24.40 -3.44
C ILE A 309 -16.57 25.51 -3.20
N ALA A 310 -16.98 26.78 -3.17
CA ALA A 310 -16.08 27.90 -2.92
C ALA A 310 -15.45 27.86 -1.51
N LYS A 311 -16.16 27.32 -0.52
CA LYS A 311 -15.75 27.23 0.90
C LYS A 311 -15.02 25.94 1.26
N MET A 312 -14.99 24.94 0.37
CA MET A 312 -14.26 23.69 0.61
C MET A 312 -12.79 23.95 0.92
N SER A 313 -12.25 23.22 1.90
CA SER A 313 -10.80 23.11 2.08
C SER A 313 -10.16 22.39 0.88
N LEU A 314 -8.84 22.58 0.69
CA LEU A 314 -8.11 21.88 -0.38
C LEU A 314 -8.23 20.36 -0.28
N THR A 315 -8.16 19.82 0.94
CA THR A 315 -8.30 18.38 1.19
C THR A 315 -9.68 17.87 0.77
N GLU A 316 -10.75 18.58 1.12
CA GLU A 316 -12.12 18.21 0.73
C GLU A 316 -12.31 18.30 -0.79
N LEU A 317 -11.77 19.35 -1.42
CA LEU A 317 -11.83 19.55 -2.86
C LEU A 317 -11.17 18.40 -3.63
N VAL A 318 -9.95 17.99 -3.22
CA VAL A 318 -9.18 16.90 -3.84
C VAL A 318 -9.89 15.55 -3.69
N HIS A 319 -10.41 15.26 -2.49
CA HIS A 319 -11.17 14.03 -2.27
C HIS A 319 -12.45 14.02 -3.13
N MET A 320 -13.19 15.13 -3.14
CA MET A 320 -14.44 15.22 -3.87
C MET A 320 -14.24 15.05 -5.38
N ILE A 321 -13.30 15.80 -5.99
CA ILE A 321 -13.07 15.68 -7.43
C ILE A 321 -12.57 14.29 -7.83
N SER A 322 -11.76 13.64 -6.98
CA SER A 322 -11.29 12.26 -7.21
C SER A 322 -12.46 11.27 -7.23
N SER A 323 -13.35 11.35 -6.24
CA SER A 323 -14.55 10.51 -6.17
C SER A 323 -15.48 10.75 -7.37
N VAL A 324 -15.76 12.03 -7.68
CA VAL A 324 -16.58 12.39 -8.84
C VAL A 324 -15.95 11.85 -10.12
N ALA A 325 -14.65 12.01 -10.35
CA ALA A 325 -14.03 11.55 -11.58
C ALA A 325 -14.20 10.04 -11.82
N GLN A 326 -14.26 9.22 -10.76
CA GLN A 326 -14.40 7.78 -10.84
C GLN A 326 -15.79 7.32 -11.31
N THR A 327 -16.85 8.09 -11.07
CA THR A 327 -18.23 7.72 -11.39
C THR A 327 -18.56 7.84 -12.89
N ASP A 328 -19.29 6.88 -13.46
CA ASP A 328 -19.58 6.84 -14.91
C ASP A 328 -20.89 7.55 -15.32
N ASN A 329 -21.80 7.83 -14.38
CA ASN A 329 -23.09 8.50 -14.62
C ASN A 329 -23.24 9.76 -13.74
N ILE A 330 -22.74 10.90 -14.19
CA ILE A 330 -22.74 12.15 -13.41
C ILE A 330 -23.32 13.31 -14.22
N SER A 331 -24.19 14.09 -13.58
CA SER A 331 -24.62 15.39 -14.10
C SER A 331 -23.41 16.32 -14.29
N PRO A 332 -23.24 17.00 -15.44
CA PRO A 332 -22.05 17.81 -15.73
C PRO A 332 -21.80 18.97 -14.76
N ARG A 333 -22.81 19.48 -14.04
CA ARG A 333 -22.70 20.67 -13.19
C ARG A 333 -21.57 20.57 -12.16
N LEU A 334 -21.63 19.54 -11.31
CA LEU A 334 -20.69 19.38 -10.20
C LEU A 334 -19.24 19.11 -10.67
N PRO A 335 -18.97 18.16 -11.59
CA PRO A 335 -17.64 17.96 -12.13
C PRO A 335 -17.03 19.23 -12.75
N ILE A 336 -17.83 20.03 -13.45
CA ILE A 336 -17.37 21.30 -14.06
C ILE A 336 -16.98 22.30 -12.97
N ALA A 337 -17.85 22.54 -11.98
CA ALA A 337 -17.59 23.48 -10.89
C ALA A 337 -16.36 23.07 -10.04
N LEU A 338 -16.25 21.78 -9.69
CA LEU A 338 -15.08 21.24 -8.98
C LEU A 338 -13.80 21.39 -9.82
N SER A 339 -13.85 21.12 -11.13
CA SER A 339 -12.69 21.26 -12.01
C SER A 339 -12.22 22.71 -12.10
N GLN A 340 -13.14 23.66 -12.20
CA GLN A 340 -12.81 25.10 -12.20
C GLN A 340 -12.17 25.51 -10.88
N ARG A 341 -12.73 25.06 -9.75
CA ARG A 341 -12.18 25.35 -8.42
C ARG A 341 -10.79 24.75 -8.23
N VAL A 342 -10.58 23.51 -8.67
CA VAL A 342 -9.25 22.86 -8.68
C VAL A 342 -8.24 23.68 -9.46
N VAL A 343 -8.58 24.11 -10.69
CA VAL A 343 -7.68 24.94 -11.53
C VAL A 343 -7.30 26.25 -10.84
N GLN A 344 -8.20 26.85 -10.06
CA GLN A 344 -7.90 28.06 -9.29
C GLN A 344 -6.95 27.80 -8.11
N CYS A 345 -7.05 26.62 -7.49
CA CYS A 345 -6.30 26.24 -6.29
C CYS A 345 -5.00 25.45 -6.56
N LEU A 346 -4.69 25.10 -7.81
CA LEU A 346 -3.43 24.43 -8.18
C LEU A 346 -2.14 25.05 -7.56
N PRO A 347 -2.00 26.39 -7.43
CA PRO A 347 -0.81 26.99 -6.84
C PRO A 347 -0.62 26.67 -5.35
N ASP A 348 -1.71 26.36 -4.65
CA ASP A 348 -1.74 26.13 -3.20
C ASP A 348 -1.70 24.64 -2.84
N MET A 349 -1.69 23.75 -3.84
CA MET A 349 -1.68 22.30 -3.65
C MET A 349 -0.27 21.76 -3.48
N ASP A 350 -0.10 20.84 -2.52
CA ASP A 350 1.11 20.03 -2.39
C ASP A 350 1.23 18.98 -3.51
N GLY A 351 2.38 18.30 -3.57
CA GLY A 351 2.65 17.27 -4.58
C GLY A 351 1.62 16.13 -4.66
N GLU A 352 1.04 15.70 -3.53
CA GLU A 352 0.05 14.61 -3.52
C GLU A 352 -1.30 15.09 -4.06
N ALA A 353 -1.78 16.22 -3.56
CA ALA A 353 -3.01 16.89 -4.00
C ALA A 353 -2.96 17.21 -5.50
N LEU A 354 -1.81 17.67 -6.01
CA LEU A 354 -1.59 17.90 -7.44
C LEU A 354 -1.73 16.61 -8.25
N GLY A 355 -1.10 15.52 -7.81
CA GLY A 355 -1.16 14.23 -8.50
C GLY A 355 -2.59 13.66 -8.59
N VAL A 356 -3.32 13.68 -7.47
CA VAL A 356 -4.72 13.21 -7.41
C VAL A 356 -5.63 14.09 -8.27
N SER A 357 -5.48 15.42 -8.19
CA SER A 357 -6.25 16.37 -8.99
C SER A 357 -5.96 16.19 -10.49
N ALA A 358 -4.69 16.03 -10.87
CA ALA A 358 -4.30 15.77 -12.26
C ALA A 358 -4.99 14.51 -12.81
N SER A 359 -4.97 13.41 -12.05
CA SER A 359 -5.67 12.17 -12.40
C SER A 359 -7.17 12.37 -12.61
N ALA A 360 -7.82 13.12 -11.72
CA ALA A 360 -9.24 13.41 -11.79
C ALA A 360 -9.60 14.24 -13.04
N LEU A 361 -8.85 15.31 -13.33
CA LEU A 361 -9.07 16.16 -14.50
C LEU A 361 -8.84 15.39 -15.81
N ILE A 362 -7.83 14.52 -15.89
CA ILE A 362 -7.60 13.64 -17.05
C ILE A 362 -8.81 12.75 -17.29
N ARG A 363 -9.33 12.10 -16.23
CA ARG A 363 -10.46 11.16 -16.34
C ARG A 363 -11.74 11.87 -16.76
N LEU A 364 -12.07 13.00 -16.14
CA LEU A 364 -13.23 13.82 -16.51
C LEU A 364 -13.13 14.35 -17.95
N SER A 365 -11.93 14.75 -18.38
CA SER A 365 -11.71 15.20 -19.76
C SER A 365 -11.85 14.05 -20.76
N SER A 366 -11.33 12.86 -20.42
CA SER A 366 -11.43 11.65 -21.25
C SER A 366 -12.88 11.18 -21.41
N LYS A 367 -13.70 11.31 -20.36
CA LYS A 367 -15.16 11.09 -20.38
C LYS A 367 -15.95 12.17 -21.15
N LYS A 368 -15.28 13.21 -21.65
CA LYS A 368 -15.88 14.38 -22.32
C LYS A 368 -16.86 15.18 -21.44
N ILE A 369 -16.80 15.02 -20.11
CA ILE A 369 -17.62 15.76 -19.14
C ILE A 369 -17.14 17.21 -19.04
N ILE A 370 -15.82 17.40 -19.03
CA ILE A 370 -15.20 18.73 -18.99
C ILE A 370 -14.41 19.02 -20.27
N LYS A 371 -14.43 20.28 -20.71
CA LYS A 371 -13.63 20.79 -21.82
C LYS A 371 -12.96 22.08 -21.38
N PHE A 372 -11.63 22.08 -21.37
CA PHE A 372 -10.85 23.27 -21.09
C PHE A 372 -10.66 24.12 -22.34
N THR A 373 -10.85 25.43 -22.19
CA THR A 373 -10.48 26.47 -23.14
C THR A 373 -8.96 26.53 -23.32
N SER A 374 -8.50 27.22 -24.37
CA SER A 374 -7.06 27.41 -24.62
C SER A 374 -6.37 28.15 -23.47
N ASP A 375 -7.05 29.12 -22.85
CA ASP A 375 -6.48 29.93 -21.77
C ASP A 375 -6.45 29.16 -20.45
N GLU A 376 -7.47 28.36 -20.14
CA GLU A 376 -7.44 27.45 -18.97
C GLU A 376 -6.29 26.44 -19.09
N ARG A 377 -6.04 25.88 -20.29
CA ARG A 377 -4.91 24.96 -20.49
C ARG A 377 -3.56 25.62 -20.27
N LYS A 378 -3.38 26.85 -20.74
CA LYS A 378 -2.17 27.65 -20.48
C LYS A 378 -2.01 27.94 -18.99
N ARG A 379 -3.11 28.30 -18.31
CA ARG A 379 -3.13 28.52 -16.86
C ARG A 379 -2.75 27.26 -16.09
N ILE A 380 -3.37 26.11 -16.38
CA ILE A 380 -3.03 24.81 -15.77
C ILE A 380 -1.53 24.54 -15.92
N ARG A 381 -0.98 24.67 -17.13
CA ARG A 381 0.45 24.45 -17.39
C ARG A 381 1.33 25.41 -16.58
N SER A 382 0.98 26.69 -16.54
CA SER A 382 1.68 27.73 -15.77
C SER A 382 1.68 27.44 -14.27
N GLU A 383 0.51 27.18 -13.68
CA GLU A 383 0.38 26.97 -12.23
C GLU A 383 1.06 25.67 -11.79
N VAL A 384 0.88 24.57 -12.53
CA VAL A 384 1.61 23.31 -12.27
C VAL A 384 3.12 23.53 -12.34
N SER A 385 3.62 24.32 -13.29
CA SER A 385 5.06 24.68 -13.36
C SER A 385 5.54 25.41 -12.13
N LYS A 386 4.76 26.34 -11.58
CA LYS A 386 5.12 27.04 -10.34
C LYS A 386 5.12 26.10 -9.14
N SER A 387 4.08 25.27 -8.98
CA SER A 387 3.99 24.36 -7.84
C SER A 387 5.12 23.32 -7.83
N VAL A 388 5.52 22.79 -9.00
CA VAL A 388 6.65 21.85 -9.13
C VAL A 388 8.01 22.50 -8.75
N LYS A 389 8.16 23.83 -8.90
CA LYS A 389 9.38 24.56 -8.51
C LYS A 389 9.48 24.76 -7.00
N VAL A 390 8.39 25.17 -6.36
CA VAL A 390 8.38 25.64 -4.97
C VAL A 390 8.48 24.49 -3.96
N ASP A 391 7.96 23.29 -4.30
CA ASP A 391 7.85 22.21 -3.33
C ASP A 391 9.13 21.36 -3.24
N ALA A 392 9.82 21.43 -2.09
CA ALA A 392 11.09 20.76 -1.84
C ALA A 392 10.96 19.32 -1.30
N PHE A 393 9.77 18.91 -0.85
CA PHE A 393 9.47 17.53 -0.42
C PHE A 393 8.01 17.22 -0.77
N HIS A 394 7.68 15.99 -1.20
CA HIS A 394 6.33 15.40 -1.40
C HIS A 394 5.83 15.06 -2.83
N LEU A 395 6.56 15.35 -3.92
CA LEU A 395 6.21 14.72 -5.22
C LEU A 395 6.65 13.26 -5.26
N ASN A 396 5.69 12.35 -5.09
CA ASN A 396 5.91 10.92 -5.36
C ASN A 396 5.85 10.63 -6.88
N TRP A 397 6.27 9.43 -7.29
CA TRP A 397 6.40 9.10 -8.71
C TRP A 397 5.04 9.06 -9.42
N ARG A 398 3.96 8.71 -8.69
CA ARG A 398 2.59 8.68 -9.24
C ARG A 398 2.13 10.09 -9.56
N ALA A 399 2.40 11.05 -8.68
CA ALA A 399 2.10 12.46 -8.92
C ALA A 399 2.83 12.99 -10.15
N ILE A 400 4.14 12.70 -10.27
CA ILE A 400 4.93 13.06 -11.47
C ILE A 400 4.30 12.46 -12.74
N GLY A 401 3.94 11.17 -12.70
CA GLY A 401 3.30 10.48 -13.81
C GLY A 401 1.95 11.10 -14.21
N TYR A 402 1.07 11.38 -13.25
CA TYR A 402 -0.23 12.03 -13.53
C TYR A 402 -0.08 13.45 -14.04
N ILE A 403 0.88 14.22 -13.52
CA ILE A 403 1.17 15.57 -14.01
C ILE A 403 1.65 15.51 -15.48
N GLU A 404 2.55 14.59 -15.80
CA GLU A 404 2.99 14.37 -17.19
C GLU A 404 1.82 14.03 -18.11
N LEU A 405 0.91 13.16 -17.67
CA LEU A 405 -0.29 12.81 -18.43
C LEU A 405 -1.25 13.98 -18.59
N LEU A 406 -1.42 14.82 -17.57
CA LEU A 406 -2.28 15.99 -17.62
C LEU A 406 -1.78 16.97 -18.69
N ILE A 407 -0.48 17.24 -18.70
CA ILE A 407 0.14 18.12 -19.69
C ILE A 407 -0.11 17.57 -21.10
N ARG A 408 0.11 16.28 -21.32
CA ARG A 408 -0.03 15.64 -22.64
C ARG A 408 -1.49 15.60 -23.12
N LYS A 409 -2.40 15.06 -22.32
CA LYS A 409 -3.79 14.81 -22.71
C LYS A 409 -4.66 16.08 -22.66
N VAL A 410 -4.39 16.98 -21.71
CA VAL A 410 -5.23 18.17 -21.50
C VAL A 410 -4.59 19.42 -22.08
N CYS A 411 -3.33 19.72 -21.74
CA CYS A 411 -2.72 21.00 -22.10
C CYS A 411 -2.28 21.07 -23.57
N VAL A 412 -1.57 20.05 -24.06
CA VAL A 412 -0.93 20.07 -25.39
C VAL A 412 -1.77 19.34 -26.45
N ARG A 413 -2.60 18.35 -26.05
CA ARG A 413 -3.33 17.44 -26.96
C ARG A 413 -2.43 16.73 -27.96
N GLU A 414 -1.19 16.47 -27.59
CA GLU A 414 -0.32 15.61 -28.39
C GLU A 414 -0.65 14.14 -28.09
N SER A 415 -1.07 13.41 -29.12
CA SER A 415 -1.24 11.96 -29.04
C SER A 415 0.08 11.21 -28.85
N ARG A 416 1.23 11.91 -29.01
CA ARG A 416 2.57 11.34 -28.95
C ARG A 416 3.44 12.13 -27.99
N TRP A 417 4.04 11.46 -27.01
CA TRP A 417 5.23 11.99 -26.34
C TRP A 417 6.32 12.23 -27.40
N SER A 418 7.11 13.30 -27.29
CA SER A 418 8.31 13.45 -28.11
C SER A 418 9.42 14.15 -27.33
N LYS A 419 10.64 13.60 -27.37
CA LYS A 419 11.82 14.19 -26.72
C LYS A 419 12.13 15.62 -27.21
N LYS A 420 11.62 16.02 -28.38
CA LYS A 420 11.79 17.37 -28.97
C LYS A 420 10.75 18.40 -28.50
N ALA A 421 9.56 17.96 -28.07
CA ALA A 421 8.56 18.83 -27.44
C ALA A 421 8.84 19.05 -25.93
N ASP A 422 9.78 18.28 -25.39
CA ASP A 422 10.16 18.16 -23.98
C ASP A 422 11.28 19.14 -23.57
N VAL A 423 11.27 20.36 -24.11
CA VAL A 423 12.30 21.40 -23.86
C VAL A 423 11.72 22.59 -23.09
N ASP A 424 10.49 22.48 -22.59
CA ASP A 424 9.91 23.51 -21.74
C ASP A 424 10.39 23.38 -20.29
N GLU A 425 10.36 24.49 -19.57
CA GLU A 425 10.89 24.58 -18.21
C GLU A 425 10.22 23.58 -17.25
N LEU A 426 8.91 23.34 -17.40
CA LEU A 426 8.15 22.38 -16.59
C LEU A 426 8.66 20.94 -16.79
N SER A 427 8.91 20.54 -18.04
CA SER A 427 9.46 19.23 -18.36
C SER A 427 10.84 19.00 -17.76
N VAL A 428 11.71 20.02 -17.83
CA VAL A 428 13.04 19.98 -17.20
C VAL A 428 12.91 19.77 -15.69
N ASN A 429 12.07 20.58 -15.03
CA ASN A 429 11.85 20.48 -13.60
C ASN A 429 11.29 19.10 -13.18
N LEU A 430 10.28 18.57 -13.90
CA LEU A 430 9.74 17.23 -13.62
C LEU A 430 10.79 16.13 -13.79
N SER A 431 11.66 16.25 -14.79
CA SER A 431 12.71 15.27 -15.07
C SER A 431 13.81 15.31 -13.99
N GLU A 432 14.20 16.49 -13.53
CA GLU A 432 15.14 16.65 -12.41
C GLU A 432 14.56 16.11 -11.10
N ARG A 433 13.30 16.42 -10.79
CA ARG A 433 12.60 15.86 -9.63
C ARG A 433 12.51 14.34 -9.70
N PHE A 434 12.16 13.80 -10.87
CA PHE A 434 12.11 12.35 -11.08
C PHE A 434 13.49 11.69 -10.92
N ARG A 435 14.58 12.33 -11.38
CA ARG A 435 15.95 11.81 -11.19
C ARG A 435 16.26 11.64 -9.70
N SER A 436 16.08 12.69 -8.90
CA SER A 436 16.33 12.64 -7.45
C SER A 436 15.45 11.61 -6.75
N LEU A 437 14.17 11.51 -7.17
CA LEU A 437 13.25 10.52 -6.62
C LEU A 437 13.64 9.09 -7.02
N SER A 438 14.08 8.84 -8.25
CA SER A 438 14.48 7.52 -8.74
C SER A 438 15.66 6.95 -7.93
N ASP A 439 16.61 7.79 -7.52
CA ASP A 439 17.72 7.37 -6.66
C ASP A 439 17.27 7.03 -5.22
N LEU A 440 16.30 7.79 -4.68
CA LEU A 440 15.68 7.48 -3.39
C LEU A 440 14.87 6.17 -3.45
N ILE A 441 14.08 5.97 -4.50
CA ILE A 441 13.30 4.75 -4.75
C ILE A 441 14.24 3.55 -4.83
N ARG A 442 15.32 3.66 -5.62
CA ARG A 442 16.34 2.61 -5.73
C ARG A 442 16.98 2.27 -4.39
N SER A 443 17.34 3.29 -3.60
CA SER A 443 17.93 3.11 -2.27
C SER A 443 16.95 2.43 -1.31
N ALA A 444 15.66 2.80 -1.35
CA ALA A 444 14.61 2.19 -0.55
C ALA A 444 14.34 0.74 -0.97
N ALA A 445 14.30 0.45 -2.28
CA ALA A 445 14.16 -0.90 -2.81
C ALA A 445 15.33 -1.79 -2.37
N HIS A 446 16.56 -1.29 -2.49
CA HIS A 446 17.75 -2.00 -2.00
C HIS A 446 17.69 -2.28 -0.49
N ALA A 447 17.29 -1.29 0.32
CA ALA A 447 17.15 -1.45 1.76
C ALA A 447 16.09 -2.49 2.16
N ARG A 448 14.97 -2.59 1.42
CA ARG A 448 13.94 -3.61 1.68
C ARG A 448 14.32 -4.99 1.15
N ASN A 449 15.05 -5.05 0.05
CA ASN A 449 15.48 -6.33 -0.53
C ASN A 449 16.63 -6.95 0.28
N THR A 450 17.20 -6.19 1.23
CA THR A 450 18.29 -6.60 2.10
C THR A 450 17.78 -6.80 3.52
N VAL A 451 18.08 -7.94 4.13
CA VAL A 451 17.78 -8.14 5.56
C VAL A 451 18.78 -7.32 6.39
N PRO A 452 18.36 -6.52 7.40
CA PRO A 452 19.25 -5.75 8.25
C PRO A 452 20.30 -6.62 8.98
N GLY A 453 21.56 -6.57 8.53
CA GLY A 453 22.64 -7.40 9.07
C GLY A 453 22.91 -7.17 10.57
N LYS A 454 22.77 -5.92 11.04
CA LYS A 454 22.89 -5.58 12.47
C LYS A 454 21.80 -6.27 13.31
N SER A 455 20.55 -6.24 12.85
CA SER A 455 19.42 -6.85 13.55
C SER A 455 19.56 -8.37 13.59
N LEU A 456 20.00 -9.00 12.49
CA LEU A 456 20.35 -10.43 12.46
C LEU A 456 21.47 -10.78 13.45
N ALA A 457 22.54 -9.99 13.51
CA ALA A 457 23.66 -10.23 14.42
C ALA A 457 23.29 -10.03 15.90
N ALA A 458 22.34 -9.13 16.17
CA ALA A 458 21.85 -8.83 17.52
C ALA A 458 20.86 -9.88 18.06
N MET A 459 20.20 -10.67 17.19
CA MET A 459 19.20 -11.65 17.63
C MET A 459 19.74 -12.65 18.66
N ARG A 460 18.87 -13.01 19.61
CA ARG A 460 19.11 -14.02 20.64
C ARG A 460 17.82 -14.84 20.88
N PRO A 461 17.84 -16.17 20.66
CA PRO A 461 18.92 -16.94 20.02
C PRO A 461 19.13 -16.51 18.56
N ARG A 462 20.33 -16.75 18.01
CA ARG A 462 20.59 -16.46 16.60
C ARG A 462 19.93 -17.49 15.68
N PRO A 463 19.59 -17.13 14.43
CA PRO A 463 19.44 -18.14 13.38
C PRO A 463 20.74 -18.96 13.34
N THR A 464 20.66 -20.29 13.30
CA THR A 464 21.74 -21.29 13.59
C THR A 464 21.91 -21.74 15.04
N ALA A 465 21.18 -21.20 16.00
CA ALA A 465 21.22 -21.71 17.38
C ALA A 465 20.68 -23.15 17.44
N GLY A 466 21.50 -24.05 18.02
CA GLY A 466 21.23 -25.48 18.10
C GLY A 466 22.07 -26.35 17.16
N LEU A 467 22.80 -25.76 16.21
CA LEU A 467 23.73 -26.50 15.35
C LEU A 467 25.08 -26.75 16.03
N LYS A 468 25.74 -27.85 15.65
CA LYS A 468 27.08 -28.21 16.12
C LYS A 468 28.15 -27.46 15.34
N ALA A 469 29.31 -27.22 15.95
CA ALA A 469 30.46 -26.72 15.19
C ALA A 469 30.83 -27.73 14.09
N GLY A 470 31.16 -27.24 12.90
CA GLY A 470 31.39 -28.02 11.69
C GLY A 470 30.16 -28.26 10.82
N SER A 471 28.94 -27.93 11.30
CA SER A 471 27.72 -28.14 10.52
C SER A 471 27.73 -27.39 9.18
N HIS A 472 27.17 -28.02 8.14
CA HIS A 472 27.00 -27.46 6.80
C HIS A 472 25.58 -26.91 6.63
N ILE A 473 25.49 -25.61 6.34
CA ILE A 473 24.25 -24.86 6.24
C ILE A 473 23.99 -24.47 4.79
N LEU A 474 22.76 -24.73 4.33
CA LEU A 474 22.26 -24.26 3.05
C LEU A 474 21.57 -22.90 3.22
N ILE A 475 21.86 -21.95 2.33
CA ILE A 475 21.11 -20.70 2.22
C ILE A 475 20.34 -20.73 0.90
N LEU A 476 19.03 -20.50 0.96
CA LEU A 476 18.14 -20.44 -0.21
C LEU A 476 17.57 -19.03 -0.39
N GLY A 477 17.61 -18.53 -1.62
CA GLY A 477 17.00 -17.26 -2.02
C GLY A 477 17.99 -16.09 -2.08
N ASN A 478 17.48 -14.89 -2.33
CA ASN A 478 18.31 -13.72 -2.59
C ASN A 478 18.93 -13.14 -1.30
N ASP A 479 20.25 -12.94 -1.29
CA ASP A 479 21.00 -12.34 -0.16
C ASP A 479 22.01 -11.33 -0.71
N PRO A 480 21.55 -10.17 -1.22
CA PRO A 480 22.40 -9.26 -2.01
C PRO A 480 23.62 -8.76 -1.23
N GLU A 481 23.48 -8.47 0.07
CA GLU A 481 24.59 -8.02 0.91
C GLU A 481 25.32 -9.17 1.64
N ASN A 482 25.00 -10.43 1.28
CA ASN A 482 25.54 -11.63 1.92
C ASN A 482 25.36 -11.63 3.45
N HIS A 483 24.36 -10.93 3.99
CA HIS A 483 24.17 -10.79 5.43
C HIS A 483 23.79 -12.12 6.08
N LEU A 484 23.01 -12.96 5.40
CA LEU A 484 22.69 -14.31 5.89
C LEU A 484 23.94 -15.19 5.86
N GLN A 485 24.75 -15.07 4.80
CA GLN A 485 26.04 -15.76 4.70
C GLN A 485 27.03 -15.33 5.80
N LEU A 486 27.14 -14.04 6.07
CA LEU A 486 28.02 -13.48 7.09
C LEU A 486 27.60 -13.87 8.50
N CYS A 487 26.29 -14.00 8.76
CA CYS A 487 25.81 -14.50 10.05
C CYS A 487 26.39 -15.88 10.40
N GLY A 488 26.53 -16.77 9.41
CA GLY A 488 27.19 -18.07 9.60
C GLY A 488 28.71 -17.97 9.67
N LYS A 489 29.36 -17.14 8.83
CA LYS A 489 30.83 -17.02 8.75
C LYS A 489 31.48 -16.28 9.91
N HIS A 490 30.82 -15.29 10.52
CA HIS A 490 31.41 -14.44 11.57
C HIS A 490 31.93 -15.24 12.79
N HIS A 491 31.53 -16.50 12.95
CA HIS A 491 31.99 -17.35 14.06
C HIS A 491 32.99 -18.42 13.62
N GLY A 492 33.24 -18.59 12.31
CA GLY A 492 34.11 -19.61 11.76
C GLY A 492 33.66 -21.05 12.04
N ARG A 493 32.41 -21.24 12.50
CA ARG A 493 31.91 -22.52 13.02
C ARG A 493 31.20 -23.39 11.99
N TYR A 494 30.79 -22.86 10.85
CA TYR A 494 29.91 -23.56 9.90
C TYR A 494 30.43 -23.49 8.46
N LEU A 495 30.20 -24.55 7.69
CA LEU A 495 30.32 -24.55 6.24
C LEU A 495 29.03 -23.96 5.64
N ILE A 496 29.13 -23.17 4.57
CA ILE A 496 27.96 -22.52 3.96
C ILE A 496 27.94 -22.72 2.46
N THR A 497 26.82 -23.24 1.96
CA THR A 497 26.47 -23.24 0.54
C THR A 497 25.30 -22.29 0.33
N HIS A 498 25.40 -21.42 -0.67
CA HIS A 498 24.32 -20.51 -1.05
C HIS A 498 23.80 -20.90 -2.42
N TRP A 499 22.48 -21.03 -2.54
CA TRP A 499 21.79 -21.30 -3.79
C TRP A 499 20.70 -20.26 -4.03
N ASN A 500 20.57 -19.83 -5.27
CA ASN A 500 19.52 -18.92 -5.72
C ASN A 500 19.09 -19.30 -7.15
N ARG A 501 17.78 -19.24 -7.43
CA ARG A 501 17.26 -19.44 -8.79
C ARG A 501 17.52 -18.25 -9.71
N SER A 502 17.60 -17.05 -9.13
CA SER A 502 17.80 -15.81 -9.88
C SER A 502 19.26 -15.36 -9.82
N LEU A 503 19.79 -14.94 -10.96
CA LEU A 503 21.05 -14.24 -11.01
C LEU A 503 20.90 -12.89 -10.31
N SER A 504 21.84 -12.57 -9.44
CA SER A 504 21.94 -11.26 -8.80
C SER A 504 23.35 -10.74 -9.02
N ARG A 505 23.48 -9.47 -9.43
CA ARG A 505 24.78 -8.80 -9.57
C ARG A 505 25.62 -8.76 -8.30
N PHE A 506 24.97 -8.93 -7.15
CA PHE A 506 25.59 -8.88 -5.83
C PHE A 506 25.94 -10.28 -5.28
N SER A 507 25.53 -11.34 -5.99
CA SER A 507 25.85 -12.72 -5.63
C SER A 507 26.90 -13.32 -6.56
N SER A 508 27.76 -14.18 -6.00
CA SER A 508 28.69 -15.02 -6.78
C SER A 508 28.09 -16.38 -7.16
N THR A 509 26.84 -16.66 -6.76
CA THR A 509 26.19 -17.94 -7.03
C THR A 509 25.78 -18.07 -8.50
N THR A 510 25.98 -19.26 -9.06
CA THR A 510 25.48 -19.59 -10.39
C THR A 510 24.01 -19.99 -10.28
N PRO A 511 23.08 -19.31 -10.97
CA PRO A 511 21.66 -19.59 -10.88
C PRO A 511 21.33 -20.94 -11.54
N SER A 512 20.42 -21.69 -10.93
CA SER A 512 19.95 -22.98 -11.44
C SER A 512 18.49 -23.22 -11.04
N THR A 513 17.82 -24.18 -11.68
CA THR A 513 16.42 -24.51 -11.41
C THR A 513 16.21 -25.29 -10.13
N TRP A 514 17.23 -26.07 -9.72
CA TRP A 514 17.20 -26.95 -8.56
C TRP A 514 18.62 -27.25 -8.05
N ILE A 515 18.73 -27.97 -6.94
CA ILE A 515 19.99 -28.56 -6.46
C ILE A 515 19.90 -30.07 -6.72
N ASP A 516 20.65 -30.58 -7.70
CA ASP A 516 20.51 -31.96 -8.20
C ASP A 516 21.57 -32.94 -7.65
N ASP A 517 22.35 -32.55 -6.63
CA ASP A 517 23.29 -33.44 -5.96
C ASP A 517 22.63 -34.42 -4.95
N ASP A 518 23.38 -35.39 -4.44
CA ASP A 518 22.91 -36.29 -3.36
C ASP A 518 23.34 -35.80 -1.96
N TYR A 519 23.74 -34.52 -1.86
CA TYR A 519 24.28 -33.98 -0.61
C TYR A 519 23.18 -33.47 0.32
N PHE A 520 23.29 -33.79 1.61
CA PHE A 520 22.37 -33.35 2.66
C PHE A 520 23.04 -32.36 3.62
N TYR A 521 22.28 -31.36 4.05
CA TYR A 521 22.73 -30.28 4.93
C TYR A 521 22.20 -30.47 6.35
N ASP A 522 22.94 -29.95 7.33
CA ASP A 522 22.57 -30.01 8.76
C ASP A 522 21.48 -28.98 9.12
N GLY A 523 21.34 -27.92 8.31
CA GLY A 523 20.32 -26.91 8.48
C GLY A 523 20.18 -26.01 7.26
N CYS A 524 19.08 -25.27 7.19
CA CYS A 524 18.78 -24.39 6.05
C CYS A 524 18.28 -23.01 6.52
N ILE A 525 18.74 -21.95 5.86
CA ILE A 525 18.20 -20.61 5.99
C ILE A 525 17.52 -20.26 4.68
N ILE A 526 16.23 -19.89 4.73
CA ILE A 526 15.46 -19.49 3.55
C ILE A 526 15.18 -18.00 3.66
N ARG A 527 15.66 -17.21 2.70
CA ARG A 527 15.15 -15.85 2.50
C ARG A 527 13.71 -15.95 2.01
N PHE A 528 12.77 -15.36 2.74
CA PHE A 528 11.37 -15.34 2.33
C PHE A 528 11.23 -14.64 0.97
N PRO A 529 10.67 -15.30 -0.06
CA PRO A 529 10.51 -14.71 -1.39
C PRO A 529 9.21 -13.90 -1.49
N TYR A 530 9.03 -13.15 -2.58
CA TYR A 530 7.82 -12.33 -2.77
C TYR A 530 6.56 -13.14 -3.07
N SER A 531 6.69 -14.35 -3.61
CA SER A 531 5.53 -15.19 -3.96
C SER A 531 5.45 -16.43 -3.07
N ILE A 532 4.23 -16.73 -2.61
CA ILE A 532 3.97 -17.95 -1.83
C ILE A 532 4.23 -19.22 -2.64
N GLY A 533 4.04 -19.17 -3.97
CA GLY A 533 4.36 -20.28 -4.86
C GLY A 533 5.87 -20.59 -4.88
N GLU A 534 6.70 -19.57 -5.03
CA GLU A 534 8.16 -19.71 -4.91
C GLU A 534 8.55 -20.18 -3.52
N PHE A 535 7.91 -19.64 -2.47
CA PHE A 535 8.18 -20.08 -1.10
C PHE A 535 7.91 -21.57 -0.89
N ALA A 536 6.80 -22.09 -1.40
CA ALA A 536 6.48 -23.52 -1.33
C ALA A 536 7.53 -24.38 -2.07
N MET A 537 8.06 -23.88 -3.18
CA MET A 537 9.13 -24.53 -3.93
C MET A 537 10.43 -24.56 -3.11
N LEU A 538 10.84 -23.43 -2.50
CA LEU A 538 12.03 -23.34 -1.65
C LEU A 538 11.92 -24.21 -0.39
N ILE A 539 10.75 -24.28 0.23
CA ILE A 539 10.48 -25.16 1.38
C ILE A 539 10.69 -26.63 0.98
N SER A 540 10.20 -27.02 -0.19
CA SER A 540 10.34 -28.41 -0.65
C SER A 540 11.77 -28.73 -1.07
N LEU A 541 12.47 -27.78 -1.70
CA LEU A 541 13.91 -27.89 -1.96
C LEU A 541 14.68 -28.09 -0.65
N ALA A 542 14.44 -27.24 0.36
CA ALA A 542 15.05 -27.40 1.68
C ALA A 542 14.71 -28.76 2.29
N ALA A 543 13.44 -29.16 2.29
CA ALA A 543 12.99 -30.43 2.85
C ALA A 543 13.60 -31.66 2.14
N SER A 544 13.91 -31.56 0.84
CA SER A 544 14.59 -32.60 0.05
C SER A 544 16.09 -32.68 0.33
N LYS A 545 16.68 -31.63 0.91
CA LYS A 545 18.13 -31.49 1.19
C LYS A 545 18.47 -31.50 2.68
N LEU A 546 17.48 -31.73 3.54
CA LEU A 546 17.64 -31.80 4.98
C LEU A 546 17.26 -33.19 5.49
N THR A 547 18.05 -33.71 6.42
CA THR A 547 17.68 -34.91 7.18
C THR A 547 16.50 -34.62 8.13
N SER A 548 15.72 -35.64 8.47
CA SER A 548 14.66 -35.52 9.48
C SER A 548 15.21 -35.01 10.80
N GLY A 549 14.49 -34.10 11.46
CA GLY A 549 14.95 -33.42 12.68
C GLY A 549 15.88 -32.22 12.44
N SER A 550 16.38 -31.99 11.22
CA SER A 550 17.20 -30.81 10.91
C SER A 550 16.38 -29.52 11.01
N LEU A 551 17.06 -28.40 11.30
CA LEU A 551 16.44 -27.11 11.51
C LEU A 551 16.38 -26.27 10.22
N VAL A 552 15.27 -25.55 10.05
CA VAL A 552 15.13 -24.50 9.04
C VAL A 552 14.81 -23.16 9.70
N TRP A 553 15.38 -22.09 9.17
CA TRP A 553 15.08 -20.71 9.54
C TRP A 553 14.56 -19.95 8.33
N ILE A 554 13.34 -19.42 8.41
CA ILE A 554 12.79 -18.53 7.38
C ILE A 554 13.04 -17.11 7.84
N VAL A 555 13.72 -16.30 7.02
CA VAL A 555 14.12 -14.93 7.37
C VAL A 555 13.50 -13.96 6.38
N GLY A 556 12.86 -12.92 6.87
CA GLY A 556 12.42 -11.79 6.06
C GLY A 556 11.97 -10.60 6.91
N LEU A 557 11.34 -9.62 6.28
CA LEU A 557 10.88 -8.40 6.92
C LEU A 557 9.41 -8.53 7.37
N PRO A 558 8.98 -7.83 8.44
CA PRO A 558 7.58 -7.83 8.87
C PRO A 558 6.59 -7.52 7.73
N GLU A 559 6.93 -6.58 6.86
CA GLU A 559 6.08 -6.13 5.76
C GLU A 559 5.92 -7.16 4.63
N GLU A 560 6.78 -8.18 4.58
CA GLU A 560 6.71 -9.26 3.59
C GLU A 560 5.69 -10.33 3.98
N GLY A 561 5.18 -10.31 5.22
CA GLY A 561 4.19 -11.27 5.70
C GLY A 561 4.77 -12.66 5.98
N VAL A 562 6.04 -12.73 6.37
CA VAL A 562 6.77 -13.97 6.68
C VAL A 562 6.07 -14.81 7.75
N ASP A 563 5.53 -14.17 8.79
CA ASP A 563 4.76 -14.80 9.89
C ASP A 563 3.27 -15.00 9.58
N GLY A 564 2.87 -14.68 8.35
CA GLY A 564 1.50 -14.79 7.88
C GLY A 564 1.01 -16.23 7.79
N VAL A 565 -0.33 -16.38 7.83
CA VAL A 565 -1.02 -17.68 7.73
C VAL A 565 -0.61 -18.47 6.48
N ALA A 566 -0.40 -17.80 5.35
CA ALA A 566 0.00 -18.44 4.11
C ALA A 566 1.39 -19.08 4.21
N ALA A 567 2.35 -18.41 4.85
CA ALA A 567 3.70 -18.93 5.06
C ALA A 567 3.69 -20.15 6.00
N LYS A 568 2.96 -20.05 7.13
CA LYS A 568 2.79 -21.17 8.07
C LYS A 568 2.14 -22.38 7.37
N ARG A 569 1.08 -22.16 6.59
CA ARG A 569 0.41 -23.20 5.81
C ARG A 569 1.33 -23.86 4.78
N ALA A 570 2.25 -23.12 4.18
CA ALA A 570 3.24 -23.68 3.25
C ALA A 570 4.29 -24.55 3.98
N LEU A 571 4.64 -24.24 5.23
CA LEU A 571 5.62 -24.97 6.04
C LEU A 571 5.06 -26.26 6.65
N SER A 572 3.84 -26.23 7.19
CA SER A 572 3.24 -27.32 7.97
C SER A 572 3.24 -28.72 7.32
N PRO A 573 3.17 -28.89 5.98
CA PRO A 573 3.25 -30.22 5.37
C PRO A 573 4.62 -30.89 5.50
N LEU A 574 5.70 -30.12 5.64
CA LEU A 574 7.08 -30.62 5.59
C LEU A 574 7.88 -30.36 6.87
N PHE A 575 7.39 -29.46 7.73
CA PHE A 575 8.06 -29.02 8.94
C PHE A 575 7.09 -28.95 10.14
N THR A 576 7.62 -29.24 11.32
CA THR A 576 6.96 -29.19 12.64
C THR A 576 7.62 -28.14 13.53
N GLU A 577 7.10 -27.93 14.75
CA GLU A 577 7.69 -27.02 15.75
C GLU A 577 7.88 -25.57 15.24
N ILE A 578 6.96 -25.11 14.39
CA ILE A 578 7.03 -23.82 13.72
C ILE A 578 6.87 -22.68 14.74
N THR A 579 7.97 -22.02 15.08
CA THR A 579 8.07 -21.04 16.15
C THR A 579 8.57 -19.70 15.59
N PRO A 580 7.78 -18.61 15.66
CA PRO A 580 8.24 -17.29 15.26
C PRO A 580 9.18 -16.68 16.31
N MET A 581 10.16 -15.93 15.83
CA MET A 581 11.12 -15.13 16.58
C MET A 581 11.12 -13.74 15.94
N ILE A 582 10.58 -12.75 16.64
CA ILE A 582 10.29 -11.44 16.05
C ILE A 582 11.21 -10.39 16.69
N SER A 583 11.84 -9.58 15.85
CA SER A 583 12.52 -8.33 16.20
C SER A 583 11.73 -7.15 15.62
N THR A 584 12.11 -5.92 15.98
CA THR A 584 11.51 -4.70 15.39
C THR A 584 11.63 -4.67 13.87
N ASP A 585 12.73 -5.19 13.31
CA ASP A 585 13.07 -4.98 11.88
C ASP A 585 13.15 -6.28 11.06
N VAL A 586 13.04 -7.46 11.70
CA VAL A 586 13.21 -8.77 11.06
C VAL A 586 12.32 -9.81 11.73
N VAL A 587 11.70 -10.66 10.91
CA VAL A 587 10.95 -11.85 11.34
C VAL A 587 11.77 -13.09 11.00
N ILE A 588 11.95 -13.97 11.98
CA ILE A 588 12.52 -15.30 11.78
C ILE A 588 11.50 -16.36 12.20
N ILE A 589 11.28 -17.37 11.37
CA ILE A 589 10.54 -18.58 11.77
C ILE A 589 11.52 -19.72 11.87
N LYS A 590 11.63 -20.33 13.05
CA LYS A 590 12.33 -21.59 13.24
C LYS A 590 11.33 -22.74 13.06
N ALA A 591 11.72 -23.77 12.31
CA ALA A 591 10.95 -25.01 12.23
C ALA A 591 11.88 -26.23 12.12
N THR A 592 11.33 -27.41 12.36
CA THR A 592 12.05 -28.69 12.42
C THR A 592 11.56 -29.60 11.29
N ARG A 593 12.47 -30.26 10.55
CA ARG A 593 12.11 -31.15 9.44
C ARG A 593 11.33 -32.37 9.96
N ALA A 594 10.14 -32.61 9.42
CA ALA A 594 9.29 -33.73 9.82
C ALA A 594 9.86 -35.11 9.40
N GLU A 595 9.56 -36.16 10.16
CA GLU A 595 10.11 -37.52 9.97
C GLU A 595 9.46 -38.31 8.82
N THR A 596 8.17 -38.14 8.55
CA THR A 596 7.38 -39.04 7.70
C THR A 596 6.81 -38.41 6.43
N THR A 597 7.35 -37.28 5.98
CA THR A 597 6.77 -36.53 4.85
C THR A 597 7.67 -36.52 3.62
N THR A 598 7.09 -36.83 2.46
CA THR A 598 7.78 -36.84 1.17
C THR A 598 7.72 -35.45 0.55
N ALA A 599 8.88 -34.82 0.37
CA ALA A 599 8.99 -33.56 -0.38
C ALA A 599 9.14 -33.87 -1.87
N LYS A 600 8.64 -32.97 -2.73
CA LYS A 600 9.04 -32.95 -4.14
C LYS A 600 10.54 -32.74 -4.22
N SER A 601 11.26 -33.66 -4.86
CA SER A 601 12.72 -33.70 -4.86
C SER A 601 13.33 -33.20 -6.16
N GLN A 602 12.53 -32.90 -7.18
CA GLN A 602 12.99 -32.44 -8.48
C GLN A 602 12.17 -31.24 -8.97
N PHE A 603 12.81 -30.37 -9.76
CA PHE A 603 12.14 -29.21 -10.35
C PHE A 603 10.99 -29.60 -11.29
N GLN A 604 11.09 -30.72 -12.01
CA GLN A 604 10.07 -31.17 -12.96
C GLN A 604 8.68 -31.35 -12.30
N ASP A 605 8.64 -31.73 -11.01
CA ASP A 605 7.41 -31.91 -10.25
C ASP A 605 6.67 -30.59 -9.99
N TRP A 606 7.33 -29.46 -10.19
CA TRP A 606 6.76 -28.11 -10.00
C TRP A 606 6.24 -27.49 -11.28
N ILE A 607 6.55 -28.08 -12.43
CA ILE A 607 6.04 -27.62 -13.71
C ILE A 607 4.57 -28.06 -13.82
N THR A 608 3.70 -27.08 -14.03
CA THR A 608 2.28 -27.31 -14.38
C THR A 608 2.00 -26.79 -15.77
N THR A 609 0.84 -27.13 -16.31
CA THR A 609 0.41 -26.67 -17.64
C THR A 609 -0.83 -25.81 -17.50
N THR A 610 -0.85 -24.68 -18.18
CA THR A 610 -2.03 -23.85 -18.45
C THR A 610 -2.30 -23.83 -19.95
N THR A 611 -3.31 -23.07 -20.35
CA THR A 611 -3.69 -22.89 -21.75
C THR A 611 -3.58 -21.43 -22.14
N LEU A 612 -2.90 -21.14 -23.25
CA LEU A 612 -2.85 -19.82 -23.87
C LEU A 612 -3.57 -19.83 -25.23
N GLN A 613 -4.29 -18.76 -25.51
CA GLN A 613 -4.96 -18.54 -26.78
C GLN A 613 -4.05 -17.74 -27.72
N PHE A 614 -3.90 -18.24 -28.95
CA PHE A 614 -3.11 -17.63 -30.01
C PHE A 614 -3.97 -17.37 -31.25
N ASP A 615 -3.69 -16.30 -31.99
CA ASP A 615 -4.52 -15.83 -33.10
C ASP A 615 -4.67 -16.87 -34.22
N SER A 616 -3.62 -17.63 -34.53
CA SER A 616 -3.54 -18.48 -35.74
C SER A 616 -3.58 -19.98 -35.44
N HIS A 617 -3.28 -20.38 -34.20
CA HIS A 617 -3.23 -21.79 -33.80
C HIS A 617 -4.23 -22.17 -32.70
N GLY A 618 -5.10 -21.25 -32.29
CA GLY A 618 -6.05 -21.47 -31.20
C GLY A 618 -5.34 -21.71 -29.86
N SER A 619 -5.88 -22.65 -29.09
CA SER A 619 -5.42 -22.98 -27.75
C SER A 619 -4.15 -23.84 -27.76
N ARG A 620 -3.08 -23.41 -27.05
CA ARG A 620 -1.85 -24.19 -26.84
C ARG A 620 -1.63 -24.49 -25.37
N HIS A 621 -1.11 -25.69 -25.09
CA HIS A 621 -0.56 -26.04 -23.79
C HIS A 621 0.68 -25.19 -23.50
N TRP A 622 0.74 -24.66 -22.28
CA TRP A 622 1.77 -23.72 -21.87
C TRP A 622 2.31 -24.10 -20.51
N HIS A 623 3.60 -24.40 -20.43
CA HIS A 623 4.24 -24.77 -19.18
C HIS A 623 4.44 -23.55 -18.31
N VAL A 624 4.19 -23.72 -17.02
CA VAL A 624 4.40 -22.70 -15.99
C VAL A 624 5.02 -23.31 -14.74
N ALA A 625 5.73 -22.49 -13.97
CA ALA A 625 6.35 -22.86 -12.72
C ALA A 625 6.10 -21.76 -11.66
N PRO A 626 6.18 -22.09 -10.35
CA PRO A 626 5.96 -21.12 -9.29
C PRO A 626 6.95 -19.94 -9.33
N GLY A 627 6.49 -18.77 -8.91
CA GLY A 627 7.32 -17.55 -8.83
C GLY A 627 7.54 -16.81 -10.15
N MET A 628 7.05 -17.34 -11.28
CA MET A 628 7.14 -16.63 -12.55
C MET A 628 6.11 -15.51 -12.67
N PHE A 629 6.46 -14.46 -13.41
CA PHE A 629 5.57 -13.34 -13.71
C PHE A 629 4.25 -13.81 -14.33
N ALA A 630 3.13 -13.23 -13.89
CA ALA A 630 1.76 -13.62 -14.27
C ALA A 630 1.46 -15.12 -14.13
N ASN A 631 2.09 -15.79 -13.15
CA ASN A 631 2.06 -17.26 -12.98
C ASN A 631 2.47 -18.01 -14.26
N GLY A 632 3.29 -17.37 -15.11
CA GLY A 632 3.72 -17.88 -16.41
C GLY A 632 2.72 -17.75 -17.56
N GLY A 633 1.51 -17.23 -17.33
CA GLY A 633 0.46 -17.08 -18.34
C GLY A 633 0.55 -15.77 -19.15
N LEU A 634 -0.52 -15.47 -19.90
CA LEU A 634 -0.64 -14.21 -20.63
C LEU A 634 -1.05 -13.08 -19.68
N ASP A 635 -0.13 -12.18 -19.43
CA ASP A 635 -0.38 -10.95 -18.69
C ASP A 635 -1.22 -9.95 -19.50
N VAL A 636 -2.04 -9.14 -18.82
CA VAL A 636 -2.92 -8.16 -19.45
C VAL A 636 -2.12 -7.08 -20.18
N MET A 637 -1.00 -6.64 -19.59
CA MET A 637 -0.13 -5.65 -20.21
C MET A 637 0.58 -6.24 -21.44
N THR A 638 0.99 -7.51 -21.38
CA THR A 638 1.49 -8.23 -22.56
C THR A 638 0.42 -8.32 -23.65
N ALA A 639 -0.82 -8.68 -23.32
CA ALA A 639 -1.93 -8.72 -24.28
C ALA A 639 -2.18 -7.34 -24.93
N SER A 640 -2.04 -6.25 -24.19
CA SER A 640 -2.11 -4.88 -24.72
C SER A 640 -0.95 -4.51 -25.66
N LEU A 641 0.22 -5.12 -25.49
CA LEU A 641 1.41 -4.86 -26.30
C LEU A 641 1.34 -5.55 -27.68
N LEU A 642 0.98 -6.83 -27.71
CA LEU A 642 1.12 -7.69 -28.89
C LEU A 642 0.47 -7.13 -30.18
N PRO A 643 -0.74 -6.54 -30.16
CA PRO A 643 -1.37 -5.98 -31.36
C PRO A 643 -0.65 -4.75 -31.93
N LEU A 644 0.15 -4.07 -31.11
CA LEU A 644 0.83 -2.82 -31.47
C LEU A 644 2.26 -3.03 -32.00
N ILE A 645 2.80 -4.25 -31.90
CA ILE A 645 4.13 -4.57 -32.40
C ILE A 645 4.12 -4.60 -33.92
N GLN A 646 5.01 -3.82 -34.55
CA GLN A 646 5.25 -3.86 -35.99
C GLN A 646 6.42 -4.79 -36.29
N MET A 647 6.14 -5.92 -36.95
CA MET A 647 7.15 -6.94 -37.23
C MET A 647 8.29 -6.39 -38.10
N PRO A 648 9.57 -6.76 -37.83
CA PRO A 648 10.69 -6.28 -38.61
C PRO A 648 10.65 -6.84 -40.04
N VAL A 649 10.84 -5.99 -41.06
CA VAL A 649 10.77 -6.39 -42.47
C VAL A 649 11.93 -7.29 -42.89
N LYS A 650 13.11 -7.14 -42.25
CA LYS A 650 14.31 -7.89 -42.59
C LYS A 650 14.09 -9.40 -42.37
N HIS A 651 14.43 -10.22 -43.36
CA HIS A 651 14.50 -11.67 -43.22
C HIS A 651 15.55 -12.06 -42.17
N ARG A 652 15.23 -13.03 -41.30
CA ARG A 652 16.07 -13.44 -40.16
C ARG A 652 16.46 -12.28 -39.25
N ALA A 653 15.52 -11.36 -39.01
CA ALA A 653 15.74 -10.24 -38.10
C ALA A 653 16.05 -10.75 -36.68
N ARG A 654 17.11 -10.20 -36.09
CA ARG A 654 17.43 -10.35 -34.66
C ARG A 654 16.45 -9.56 -33.80
N VAL A 655 15.83 -10.23 -32.85
CA VAL A 655 14.89 -9.66 -31.88
C VAL A 655 15.34 -10.06 -30.47
N LEU A 656 15.25 -9.14 -29.52
CA LEU A 656 15.50 -9.41 -28.10
C LEU A 656 14.19 -9.30 -27.32
N ASP A 657 13.87 -10.36 -26.58
CA ASP A 657 12.82 -10.37 -25.54
C ASP A 657 13.49 -10.21 -24.18
N PHE A 658 13.41 -9.01 -23.60
CA PHE A 658 14.10 -8.64 -22.36
C PHE A 658 13.15 -8.80 -21.16
N GLY A 659 13.50 -9.69 -20.23
CA GLY A 659 12.59 -10.16 -19.18
C GLY A 659 11.55 -11.10 -19.76
N CYS A 660 11.99 -12.15 -20.45
CA CYS A 660 11.14 -12.97 -21.30
C CYS A 660 10.13 -13.85 -20.53
N GLY A 661 10.34 -14.07 -19.23
CA GLY A 661 9.50 -14.94 -18.42
C GLY A 661 9.37 -16.34 -19.04
N SER A 662 8.13 -16.82 -19.18
CA SER A 662 7.81 -18.11 -19.82
C SER A 662 7.89 -18.11 -21.35
N GLY A 663 8.17 -16.96 -21.98
CA GLY A 663 8.35 -16.83 -23.43
C GLY A 663 7.11 -16.42 -24.23
N VAL A 664 6.10 -15.83 -23.58
CA VAL A 664 4.83 -15.48 -24.23
C VAL A 664 5.06 -14.56 -25.43
N ILE A 665 5.73 -13.43 -25.25
CA ILE A 665 5.99 -12.46 -26.33
C ILE A 665 6.72 -13.14 -27.48
N SER A 666 7.82 -13.83 -27.18
CA SER A 666 8.60 -14.59 -28.17
C SER A 666 7.78 -15.59 -28.99
N SER A 667 6.88 -16.36 -28.35
CA SER A 667 6.01 -17.31 -29.04
C SER A 667 5.05 -16.63 -30.01
N PHE A 668 4.41 -15.53 -29.60
CA PHE A 668 3.53 -14.74 -30.49
C PHE A 668 4.28 -14.14 -31.68
N LEU A 669 5.52 -13.71 -31.48
CA LEU A 669 6.35 -13.19 -32.57
C LEU A 669 6.74 -14.27 -33.57
N LEU A 670 7.14 -15.46 -33.09
CA LEU A 670 7.51 -16.60 -33.94
C LEU A 670 6.32 -17.21 -34.69
N GLU A 671 5.12 -17.16 -34.11
CA GLU A 671 3.89 -17.54 -34.80
C GLU A 671 3.67 -16.68 -36.06
N LYS A 672 3.81 -15.35 -35.93
CA LYS A 672 3.64 -14.41 -37.05
C LYS A 672 4.83 -14.44 -38.01
N ARG A 673 6.05 -14.68 -37.52
CA ARG A 673 7.29 -14.71 -38.30
C ARG A 673 8.23 -15.81 -37.78
N PRO A 674 8.12 -17.04 -38.31
CA PRO A 674 8.97 -18.16 -37.91
C PRO A 674 10.46 -18.00 -38.21
N ASP A 675 10.84 -17.04 -39.09
CA ASP A 675 12.23 -16.80 -39.46
C ASP A 675 13.00 -15.91 -38.47
N LEU A 676 12.34 -15.32 -37.47
CA LEU A 676 13.00 -14.42 -36.52
C LEU A 676 14.09 -15.13 -35.72
N ARG A 677 15.20 -14.42 -35.47
CA ARG A 677 16.25 -14.86 -34.55
C ARG A 677 16.01 -14.21 -33.19
N ILE A 678 15.21 -14.87 -32.36
CA ILE A 678 14.85 -14.36 -31.04
C ILE A 678 15.92 -14.76 -30.01
N THR A 679 16.46 -13.77 -29.31
CA THR A 679 17.24 -13.93 -28.10
C THR A 679 16.32 -13.66 -26.91
N MET A 680 16.24 -14.60 -25.98
CA MET A 680 15.41 -14.52 -24.77
C MET A 680 16.29 -14.32 -23.55
N VAL A 681 15.96 -13.34 -22.71
CA VAL A 681 16.76 -12.99 -21.52
C VAL A 681 15.88 -12.86 -20.31
N ASP A 682 16.26 -13.49 -19.21
CA ASP A 682 15.63 -13.35 -17.91
C ASP A 682 16.67 -13.56 -16.80
N CYS A 683 16.46 -13.00 -15.60
CA CYS A 683 17.37 -13.24 -14.48
C CYS A 683 17.10 -14.59 -13.79
N ASP A 684 15.91 -15.15 -13.97
CA ASP A 684 15.47 -16.37 -13.32
C ASP A 684 15.75 -17.62 -14.16
N ALA A 685 16.54 -18.56 -13.62
CA ALA A 685 16.85 -19.82 -14.26
C ALA A 685 15.61 -20.68 -14.54
N VAL A 686 14.59 -20.61 -13.69
CA VAL A 686 13.32 -21.31 -13.87
C VAL A 686 12.53 -20.73 -15.03
N ALA A 687 12.49 -19.40 -15.18
CA ALA A 687 11.86 -18.74 -16.32
C ALA A 687 12.53 -19.17 -17.64
N ILE A 688 13.87 -19.13 -17.70
CA ILE A 688 14.63 -19.58 -18.89
C ILE A 688 14.41 -21.07 -19.18
N HIS A 689 14.34 -21.93 -18.17
CA HIS A 689 14.05 -23.34 -18.38
C HIS A 689 12.67 -23.53 -19.01
N VAL A 690 11.64 -22.90 -18.44
CA VAL A 690 10.26 -22.98 -18.97
C VAL A 690 10.16 -22.37 -20.37
N ALA A 691 10.84 -21.26 -20.62
CA ALA A 691 10.89 -20.62 -21.95
C ALA A 691 11.49 -21.53 -23.03
N LYS A 692 12.53 -22.33 -22.70
CA LYS A 692 13.10 -23.33 -23.63
C LYS A 692 12.09 -24.39 -24.03
N VAL A 693 11.26 -24.83 -23.09
CA VAL A 693 10.21 -25.83 -23.35
C VAL A 693 9.05 -25.23 -24.15
N ASN A 694 8.61 -24.03 -23.79
CA ASN A 694 7.48 -23.36 -24.45
C ASN A 694 7.83 -22.81 -25.84
N VAL A 695 9.07 -22.37 -26.04
CA VAL A 695 9.53 -21.69 -27.26
C VAL A 695 10.81 -22.34 -27.78
N PRO A 696 10.81 -23.64 -28.17
CA PRO A 696 12.03 -24.37 -28.53
C PRO A 696 12.72 -23.83 -29.79
N ASN A 697 12.01 -23.03 -30.59
CA ASN A 697 12.51 -22.44 -31.84
C ASN A 697 13.19 -21.07 -31.65
N ALA A 698 13.33 -20.58 -30.42
CA ALA A 698 14.12 -19.36 -30.17
C ALA A 698 15.60 -19.61 -30.48
N HIS A 699 16.33 -18.57 -30.86
CA HIS A 699 17.71 -18.70 -31.32
C HIS A 699 18.70 -18.88 -30.16
N GLU A 700 18.50 -18.13 -29.07
CA GLU A 700 19.38 -18.13 -27.90
C GLU A 700 18.59 -17.83 -26.62
N TYR A 701 19.06 -18.37 -25.49
CA TYR A 701 18.50 -18.12 -24.16
C TYR A 701 19.64 -17.75 -23.21
N HIS A 702 19.49 -16.66 -22.46
CA HIS A 702 20.50 -16.19 -21.53
C HIS A 702 19.90 -15.91 -20.15
N ILE A 703 20.56 -16.41 -19.11
CA ILE A 703 20.28 -15.99 -17.75
C ILE A 703 21.12 -14.73 -17.47
N ALA A 704 20.46 -13.59 -17.28
CA ALA A 704 21.13 -12.31 -17.01
C ALA A 704 20.27 -11.39 -16.12
N ASP A 705 20.92 -10.76 -15.14
CA ASP A 705 20.36 -9.64 -14.38
C ASP A 705 20.60 -8.37 -15.19
N GLY A 706 19.61 -7.99 -16.01
CA GLY A 706 19.70 -6.92 -17.00
C GLY A 706 20.34 -7.37 -18.32
N TRP A 707 21.31 -6.61 -18.84
CA TRP A 707 21.92 -6.93 -20.14
C TRP A 707 22.89 -8.12 -20.10
N PRO A 708 22.76 -9.13 -20.99
CA PRO A 708 23.71 -10.24 -21.05
C PRO A 708 25.08 -9.76 -21.54
N LYS A 709 26.14 -10.13 -20.82
CA LYS A 709 27.53 -9.86 -21.25
C LYS A 709 27.88 -10.58 -22.55
N THR A 710 27.36 -11.78 -22.74
CA THR A 710 27.53 -12.64 -23.93
C THR A 710 27.04 -12.00 -25.22
N THR A 711 26.06 -11.09 -25.14
CA THR A 711 25.45 -10.44 -26.30
C THR A 711 25.79 -8.94 -26.39
N ALA A 712 26.83 -8.48 -25.69
CA ALA A 712 27.21 -7.06 -25.67
C ALA A 712 27.55 -6.48 -27.06
N SER A 713 28.09 -7.31 -27.95
CA SER A 713 28.40 -6.93 -29.35
C SER A 713 27.19 -7.00 -30.28
N TYR A 714 26.08 -7.61 -29.85
CA TYR A 714 24.93 -7.83 -30.72
C TYR A 714 24.21 -6.52 -31.00
N ARG A 715 23.58 -6.46 -32.19
CA ARG A 715 22.66 -5.38 -32.57
C ARG A 715 21.34 -5.97 -33.05
N TYR A 716 20.24 -5.51 -32.47
CA TYR A 716 18.89 -6.01 -32.69
C TYR A 716 18.10 -5.07 -33.60
N HIS A 717 17.21 -5.63 -34.41
CA HIS A 717 16.24 -4.81 -35.18
C HIS A 717 15.05 -4.42 -34.30
N MET A 718 14.76 -5.24 -33.29
CA MET A 718 13.70 -5.01 -32.34
C MET A 718 14.15 -5.47 -30.95
N ILE A 719 13.85 -4.67 -29.93
CA ILE A 719 13.92 -5.05 -28.53
C ILE A 719 12.50 -4.87 -27.99
N VAL A 720 11.98 -5.86 -27.28
CA VAL A 720 10.63 -5.86 -26.73
C VAL A 720 10.69 -6.27 -25.26
N SER A 721 9.88 -5.62 -24.43
CA SER A 721 9.81 -5.95 -23.01
C SER A 721 8.46 -5.56 -22.40
N ASN A 722 7.98 -6.44 -21.51
CA ASN A 722 7.05 -6.10 -20.45
C ASN A 722 7.81 -6.15 -19.12
N PRO A 723 8.59 -5.10 -18.79
CA PRO A 723 9.50 -5.16 -17.66
C PRO A 723 8.72 -5.06 -16.34
N PRO A 724 9.26 -5.62 -15.23
CA PRO A 724 8.68 -5.39 -13.92
C PRO A 724 8.88 -3.92 -13.52
N PHE A 725 7.81 -3.28 -13.05
CA PHE A 725 7.85 -1.95 -12.42
C PHE A 725 7.86 -2.04 -10.88
N HIS A 726 7.79 -3.27 -10.36
CA HIS A 726 7.80 -3.62 -8.95
C HIS A 726 8.57 -4.95 -8.77
N SER A 727 9.80 -4.91 -8.29
CA SER A 727 10.55 -6.12 -7.90
C SER A 727 10.22 -6.43 -6.43
N GLY A 728 8.97 -6.80 -6.18
CA GLY A 728 8.40 -6.82 -4.84
C GLY A 728 7.84 -5.47 -4.39
N GLN A 729 7.66 -5.29 -3.09
CA GLN A 729 7.37 -3.99 -2.47
C GLN A 729 8.64 -3.53 -1.74
N PRO A 730 9.26 -2.42 -2.14
CA PRO A 730 8.68 -1.22 -2.75
C PRO A 730 8.93 -1.14 -4.27
N ASP A 731 8.36 -0.09 -4.89
CA ASP A 731 8.56 0.24 -6.31
C ASP A 731 10.08 0.32 -6.66
N ASP A 732 10.48 -0.16 -7.85
CA ASP A 732 11.87 -0.05 -8.35
C ASP A 732 11.87 0.10 -9.88
N PHE A 733 12.49 1.18 -10.36
CA PHE A 733 12.56 1.53 -11.77
C PHE A 733 13.93 1.24 -12.39
N SER A 734 14.87 0.67 -11.63
CA SER A 734 16.27 0.53 -12.05
C SER A 734 16.43 -0.36 -13.27
N ILE A 735 15.71 -1.48 -13.34
CA ILE A 735 15.76 -2.40 -14.49
C ILE A 735 15.21 -1.78 -15.77
N VAL A 736 14.15 -0.97 -15.66
CA VAL A 736 13.54 -0.26 -16.78
C VAL A 736 14.46 0.86 -17.26
N GLN A 737 15.07 1.60 -16.33
CA GLN A 737 16.06 2.63 -16.66
C GLN A 737 17.27 2.01 -17.36
N GLU A 738 17.75 0.87 -16.88
CA GLU A 738 18.85 0.12 -17.52
C GLU A 738 18.48 -0.38 -18.92
N LEU A 739 17.26 -0.90 -19.11
CA LEU A 739 16.75 -1.25 -20.44
C LEU A 739 16.78 -0.03 -21.37
N ILE A 740 16.28 1.13 -20.92
CA ILE A 740 16.27 2.35 -21.72
C ILE A 740 17.70 2.82 -22.03
N ASP A 741 18.61 2.78 -21.05
CA ASP A 741 19.98 3.25 -21.22
C ASP A 741 20.83 2.31 -22.10
N GLY A 742 20.61 1.01 -22.01
CA GLY A 742 21.39 0.03 -22.75
C GLY A 742 20.84 -0.34 -24.13
N ALA A 743 19.56 -0.07 -24.42
CA ALA A 743 18.95 -0.44 -25.68
C ALA A 743 19.46 0.41 -26.85
N SER A 744 19.72 1.71 -26.66
CA SER A 744 20.12 2.62 -27.75
C SER A 744 21.38 2.17 -28.48
N CYS A 745 22.40 1.68 -27.74
CA CYS A 745 23.64 1.18 -28.31
C CYS A 745 23.54 -0.26 -28.82
N ARG A 746 22.45 -0.97 -28.53
CA ARG A 746 22.17 -2.36 -28.95
C ARG A 746 21.14 -2.44 -30.07
N LEU A 747 20.52 -1.34 -30.46
CA LEU A 747 19.67 -1.29 -31.64
C LEU A 747 20.52 -1.10 -32.90
N ARG A 748 20.12 -1.77 -33.99
CA ARG A 748 20.59 -1.45 -35.34
C ARG A 748 20.09 -0.07 -35.75
N SER A 749 20.63 0.45 -36.84
CA SER A 749 20.07 1.64 -37.48
C SER A 749 18.61 1.39 -37.86
N SER A 750 17.72 2.32 -37.51
CA SER A 750 16.26 2.17 -37.58
C SER A 750 15.67 1.03 -36.74
N GLY A 751 16.42 0.51 -35.76
CA GLY A 751 15.92 -0.47 -34.80
C GLY A 751 14.91 0.16 -33.83
N VAL A 752 14.03 -0.68 -33.29
CA VAL A 752 12.90 -0.24 -32.45
C VAL A 752 12.94 -0.91 -31.06
N LEU A 753 12.71 -0.13 -30.02
CA LEU A 753 12.46 -0.59 -28.65
C LEU A 753 10.96 -0.44 -28.34
N TYR A 754 10.33 -1.53 -27.90
CA TYR A 754 8.97 -1.57 -27.39
C TYR A 754 8.98 -1.84 -25.88
N ILE A 755 8.35 -0.96 -25.10
CA ILE A 755 8.12 -1.14 -23.67
C ILE A 755 6.63 -0.93 -23.42
N VAL A 756 5.96 -1.90 -22.81
CA VAL A 756 4.59 -1.70 -22.31
C VAL A 756 4.62 -1.30 -20.85
N SER A 757 3.76 -0.36 -20.45
CA SER A 757 3.63 0.09 -19.06
C SER A 757 2.19 0.45 -18.72
N GLN A 758 1.88 0.55 -17.43
CA GLN A 758 0.75 1.37 -16.99
C GLN A 758 0.98 2.82 -17.41
N GLU A 759 -0.08 3.53 -17.78
CA GLU A 759 0.03 4.87 -18.37
C GLU A 759 0.65 5.91 -17.43
N GLN A 760 0.41 5.80 -16.12
CA GLN A 760 0.93 6.71 -15.10
C GLN A 760 2.39 6.45 -14.71
N ILE A 761 3.04 5.40 -15.24
CA ILE A 761 4.47 5.19 -15.00
C ILE A 761 5.23 6.27 -15.79
N PRO A 762 6.15 7.04 -15.16
CA PRO A 762 6.83 8.16 -15.78
C PRO A 762 7.97 7.74 -16.76
N ILE A 763 7.70 6.80 -17.67
CA ILE A 763 8.65 6.32 -18.69
C ILE A 763 9.17 7.47 -19.56
N GLY A 764 8.33 8.46 -19.85
CA GLY A 764 8.74 9.68 -20.56
C GLY A 764 9.87 10.39 -19.84
N ARG A 765 9.75 10.57 -18.51
CA ARG A 765 10.84 11.13 -17.70
C ARG A 765 12.09 10.25 -17.71
N MET A 766 11.95 8.92 -17.72
CA MET A 766 13.07 7.98 -17.83
C MET A 766 13.84 8.17 -19.15
N PHE A 767 13.15 8.35 -20.27
CA PHE A 767 13.76 8.69 -21.56
C PHE A 767 14.38 10.10 -21.59
N ALA A 768 13.81 11.05 -20.84
CA ALA A 768 14.32 12.41 -20.73
C ALA A 768 15.63 12.47 -19.94
N ILE A 769 15.72 11.76 -18.81
CA ILE A 769 16.94 11.70 -17.97
C ILE A 769 17.99 10.74 -18.50
N SER A 770 17.62 9.82 -19.39
CA SER A 770 18.53 8.87 -20.02
C SER A 770 19.62 9.57 -20.83
N THR A 771 20.86 9.07 -20.69
CA THR A 771 22.01 9.50 -21.50
C THR A 771 21.94 8.99 -22.94
N SER A 772 21.00 8.08 -23.23
CA SER A 772 20.83 7.48 -24.56
C SER A 772 20.30 8.46 -25.61
N LYS A 773 20.86 8.34 -26.82
CA LYS A 773 20.43 9.08 -28.01
C LYS A 773 19.43 8.27 -28.81
N TYR A 774 18.14 8.47 -28.51
CA TYR A 774 17.04 8.03 -29.37
C TYR A 774 16.69 9.13 -30.37
N HIS A 775 16.44 8.76 -31.63
CA HIS A 775 16.01 9.68 -32.68
C HIS A 775 14.56 10.13 -32.45
N SER A 776 13.69 9.18 -32.14
CA SER A 776 12.32 9.47 -31.75
C SER A 776 11.86 8.48 -30.68
N VAL A 777 10.98 8.95 -29.82
CA VAL A 777 10.24 8.17 -28.85
C VAL A 777 8.81 8.65 -28.96
N HIS A 778 7.87 7.74 -29.00
CA HIS A 778 6.44 8.03 -28.98
C HIS A 778 5.73 6.97 -28.15
N VAL A 779 4.47 7.22 -27.88
CA VAL A 779 3.61 6.38 -27.05
C VAL A 779 2.32 6.13 -27.80
N MET A 780 1.86 4.90 -27.75
CA MET A 780 0.63 4.45 -28.38
C MET A 780 -0.34 3.96 -27.30
N PRO A 781 -1.59 4.44 -27.29
CA PRO A 781 -2.61 3.90 -26.39
C PRO A 781 -2.93 2.44 -26.78
N SER A 782 -3.15 1.59 -25.79
CA SER A 782 -3.62 0.22 -26.02
C SER A 782 -5.16 0.16 -26.07
N THR A 783 -5.73 -1.00 -26.41
CA THR A 783 -7.17 -1.24 -26.35
C THR A 783 -7.71 -1.13 -24.92
N ASP A 784 -6.91 -1.52 -23.93
CA ASP A 784 -7.17 -1.24 -22.52
C ASP A 784 -6.59 0.15 -22.16
N PRO A 785 -7.43 1.11 -21.73
CA PRO A 785 -7.00 2.48 -21.48
C PRO A 785 -6.05 2.62 -20.28
N ARG A 786 -5.83 1.56 -19.49
CA ARG A 786 -4.88 1.57 -18.36
C ARG A 786 -3.43 1.42 -18.81
N PHE A 787 -3.20 0.89 -20.02
CA PHE A 787 -1.87 0.54 -20.52
C PHE A 787 -1.52 1.30 -21.80
N VAL A 788 -0.22 1.56 -21.96
CA VAL A 788 0.35 2.22 -23.13
C VAL A 788 1.62 1.50 -23.56
N VAL A 789 1.93 1.60 -24.85
CA VAL A 789 3.17 1.07 -25.44
C VAL A 789 4.07 2.22 -25.84
N TRP A 790 5.25 2.29 -25.24
CA TRP A 790 6.33 3.20 -25.58
C TRP A 790 7.19 2.61 -26.68
N ILE A 791 7.45 3.41 -27.71
CA ILE A 791 8.16 3.01 -28.91
C ILE A 791 9.30 4.00 -29.15
N ALA A 792 10.54 3.53 -29.02
CA ALA A 792 11.74 4.32 -29.24
C ALA A 792 12.56 3.80 -30.44
N THR A 793 13.15 4.71 -31.20
CA THR A 793 13.90 4.40 -32.44
C THR A 793 15.25 5.10 -32.46
N THR A 794 16.25 4.48 -33.09
CA THR A 794 17.58 5.07 -33.34
C THR A 794 17.67 5.66 -34.74
N SER A 795 18.56 6.62 -34.95
CA SER A 795 18.71 7.30 -36.24
C SER A 795 19.18 6.37 -37.35
N SER A 796 18.77 6.67 -38.58
CA SER A 796 19.42 6.16 -39.80
C SER A 796 20.86 6.69 -39.83
N SER A 797 21.87 5.81 -39.74
CA SER A 797 23.24 6.19 -40.11
C SER A 797 23.21 6.55 -41.60
N GLY A 798 23.77 7.72 -41.95
CA GLY A 798 23.54 8.42 -43.21
C GLY A 798 23.60 7.56 -44.48
N ASP A 799 22.51 7.62 -45.24
CA ASP A 799 22.53 7.81 -46.68
C ASP A 799 21.55 8.94 -46.96
N SER A 800 22.07 10.17 -46.89
CA SER A 800 21.38 11.37 -47.34
C SER A 800 21.35 11.33 -48.86
N THR A 801 20.27 10.79 -49.45
CA THR A 801 19.67 11.28 -50.71
C THR A 801 18.45 10.48 -51.21
N GLU A 802 18.15 9.27 -50.74
CA GLU A 802 17.03 8.48 -51.35
C GLU A 802 15.76 8.27 -50.49
N ASN A 803 15.76 8.58 -49.19
CA ASN A 803 14.72 8.07 -48.28
C ASN A 803 13.53 9.02 -47.99
N ASP A 804 13.54 10.26 -48.48
CA ASP A 804 12.44 11.21 -48.26
C ASP A 804 11.15 10.82 -49.01
N SER A 805 11.27 10.06 -50.11
CA SER A 805 10.11 9.58 -50.89
C SER A 805 9.30 8.50 -50.14
N HIS A 806 9.98 7.63 -49.38
CA HIS A 806 9.34 6.55 -48.63
C HIS A 806 8.70 7.03 -47.33
N GLN A 807 9.28 8.02 -46.65
CA GLN A 807 8.66 8.65 -45.49
C GLN A 807 7.43 9.49 -45.87
N ALA A 808 7.44 10.15 -47.03
CA ALA A 808 6.26 10.83 -47.57
C ALA A 808 5.11 9.87 -47.89
N LYS A 809 5.42 8.67 -48.43
CA LYS A 809 4.43 7.59 -48.64
C LYS A 809 3.86 7.04 -47.33
N ARG A 810 4.68 6.92 -46.28
CA ARG A 810 4.24 6.51 -44.92
C ARG A 810 3.31 7.52 -44.25
N ARG A 811 3.47 8.82 -44.47
CA ARG A 811 2.54 9.84 -43.97
C ARG A 811 1.16 9.79 -44.63
N LYS A 812 1.10 9.38 -45.90
CA LYS A 812 -0.15 9.30 -46.68
C LYS A 812 -1.00 8.05 -46.42
N ILE A 813 -0.45 7.03 -45.76
CA ILE A 813 -1.16 5.80 -45.36
C ILE A 813 -1.67 5.91 -43.90
N LEU A 814 -1.16 6.88 -43.13
CA LEU A 814 -1.53 7.17 -41.75
C LEU A 814 -2.57 8.29 -41.58
N GLN A 815 -2.83 9.04 -42.66
CA GLN A 815 -4.07 9.81 -42.84
C GLN A 815 -5.08 8.90 -43.52
#